data_AF-A0A1I8GQ76-F1
#
_entry.id   AF-A0A1I8GQ76-F1
#
_cell.length_a   1.000
_cell.length_b   1.000
_cell.length_c   1.000
_cell.angle_alpha   90.00
_cell.angle_beta   90.00
_cell.angle_gamma   90.00
#
_symmetry.space_group_name_H-M   'P 1'
#
loop_
_entity.id
_entity.type
_entity.pdbx_description
1 polymer ?
#
loop_
_entity_poly.entity_id
_entity_poly.type
_entity_poly.pdbx_seq_one_letter_code
_entity_poly.pdbx_strand_id
1 'polypeptide(L)'
;ESAEPSTDQLEPKQQPAVSTAGYAAVKPEYLLPPAPAPVAEFLVNGQQQQTEQSKSRKRRPYLPDRPAECRSYFADGVCHFGVTCRLSHDLPAYLATRPPDLGPSCFVFDTTGRCPSGALCRFAGAHVDADGRNLADPDRQRTWAAAGQTELHGLDRDLQLALRRDDFDFGEAYALLLAPLTTVGNLPFRRVCVDFGADVTCGEMAMASNLLQGRNAEWALLRRHPSERCFGAQVCGSHPDQLARLAQLLRDRAPHLDFVDLNCGCPIDLVYQRGMGAGMLTQPKRLETSVSCMAELLNCPLTVKVRTGVREGVNVAHELLPRLRAAGAAAVTIHGRSREQRYRRLADWDYIGRCTAAAKAALQDGSAAADDDDFFVIGNGDVFSPADLEAALATGVDAVMVARGALVKPWLFTELRDGRLWDISSSERMDLLRRYVNYGLLHWGSDAKGVETVRRFFLEWQSFLCRYVPLGLLERPPQRSNERPPAYFGRDDLETLMASQRSEDWVRLSAMLLGPPPPGFTFTPKHKASAETCRQLTMSDWAKEMEEAEQLEYQLPPPVMEYNKDKSIKREISYQRDENGNLFKVSSELQVEVRKLSKSIARRKEWKKFGAAESDGPGPNSANTYPAEEVFLQFVSGRPEDEAEKQADELVSKMPKNVATCRICRGSHFTTRCPFKDRQDSLDVDEQAMPIADTSNASAASAAAANGGVGSSNAGIPIFKEAGGKYVPPGLRQAAASGVGSPVGADKRRDDQPTIRVTNLPEDTTEEDLGHLFNPFGKIQRIFLAKDKQTMASKGFAFITYQRKEDAQKAIFGVSGFGYGHLILKVDWAKPSND
;
A
#
# COMPACT_ATOMS: atom_id res chain seq x y z
N GLU A 1 1.80 -4.82 -86.53
CA GLU A 1 0.76 -5.19 -85.54
C GLU A 1 1.36 -6.19 -84.54
N SER A 2 0.90 -6.21 -83.29
CA SER A 2 1.29 -7.19 -82.25
C SER A 2 0.09 -7.45 -81.35
N ALA A 3 -0.15 -8.70 -80.95
CA ALA A 3 -1.40 -9.11 -80.29
C ALA A 3 -1.50 -8.70 -78.80
N GLU A 4 -2.74 -8.55 -78.33
CA GLU A 4 -3.09 -8.40 -76.91
C GLU A 4 -2.96 -9.74 -76.15
N PRO A 5 -2.47 -9.74 -74.91
CA PRO A 5 -2.65 -10.85 -73.96
C PRO A 5 -3.88 -10.63 -73.06
N SER A 6 -4.43 -11.73 -72.54
CA SER A 6 -5.69 -11.79 -71.78
C SER A 6 -5.67 -11.08 -70.42
N THR A 7 -6.84 -10.56 -70.01
CA THR A 7 -7.10 -10.13 -68.64
C THR A 7 -7.17 -11.33 -67.69
N ASP A 8 -6.26 -11.38 -66.71
CA ASP A 8 -6.30 -12.37 -65.63
C ASP A 8 -6.76 -11.68 -64.33
N GLN A 9 -7.76 -12.24 -63.64
CA GLN A 9 -8.35 -11.60 -62.45
C GLN A 9 -7.60 -12.03 -61.20
N LEU A 10 -6.65 -11.20 -60.75
CA LEU A 10 -5.99 -11.36 -59.46
C LEU A 10 -7.00 -11.19 -58.31
N GLU A 11 -7.28 -12.29 -57.61
CA GLU A 11 -8.03 -12.27 -56.35
C GLU A 11 -7.38 -11.30 -55.34
N PRO A 12 -8.17 -10.56 -54.55
CA PRO A 12 -7.63 -9.66 -53.54
C PRO A 12 -6.94 -10.46 -52.44
N LYS A 13 -5.59 -10.43 -52.44
CA LYS A 13 -4.77 -11.04 -51.39
C LYS A 13 -5.29 -10.66 -50.00
N GLN A 14 -5.69 -11.66 -49.24
CA GLN A 14 -6.09 -11.49 -47.84
C GLN A 14 -4.95 -10.80 -47.08
N GLN A 15 -5.24 -9.63 -46.51
CA GLN A 15 -4.30 -8.97 -45.60
C GLN A 15 -4.24 -9.78 -44.31
N PRO A 16 -3.04 -10.13 -43.79
CA PRO A 16 -2.94 -10.86 -42.54
C PRO A 16 -3.53 -10.03 -41.39
N ALA A 17 -4.40 -10.63 -40.59
CA ALA A 17 -4.98 -9.98 -39.42
C ALA A 17 -3.86 -9.53 -38.47
N VAL A 18 -3.88 -8.25 -38.09
CA VAL A 18 -2.81 -7.67 -37.27
C VAL A 18 -2.96 -8.13 -35.82
N SER A 19 -2.29 -9.22 -35.46
CA SER A 19 -2.18 -9.66 -34.05
C SER A 19 -1.41 -8.60 -33.26
N THR A 20 -2.12 -7.70 -32.58
CA THR A 20 -1.50 -6.62 -31.80
C THR A 20 -0.80 -7.20 -30.57
N ALA A 21 0.45 -6.79 -30.36
CA ALA A 21 1.31 -7.40 -29.34
C ALA A 21 0.71 -7.26 -27.93
N GLY A 22 0.44 -8.39 -27.27
CA GLY A 22 -0.17 -8.46 -25.94
C GLY A 22 -1.68 -8.72 -25.92
N TYR A 23 -2.33 -8.91 -27.08
CA TYR A 23 -3.70 -9.39 -27.18
C TYR A 23 -3.77 -10.86 -27.61
N ALA A 24 -4.78 -11.56 -27.12
CA ALA A 24 -5.12 -12.93 -27.50
C ALA A 24 -5.58 -12.96 -28.96
N ALA A 25 -5.15 -13.97 -29.70
CA ALA A 25 -5.51 -14.17 -31.10
C ALA A 25 -6.95 -14.70 -31.21
N VAL A 26 -7.94 -13.80 -31.14
CA VAL A 26 -9.36 -14.10 -31.39
C VAL A 26 -9.64 -14.02 -32.88
N LYS A 27 -10.39 -14.99 -33.41
CA LYS A 27 -10.71 -15.07 -34.84
C LYS A 27 -11.49 -13.83 -35.32
N PRO A 28 -11.25 -13.32 -36.55
CA PRO A 28 -11.76 -12.02 -36.98
C PRO A 28 -13.29 -11.87 -36.92
N GLU A 29 -14.04 -12.95 -37.17
CA GLU A 29 -15.50 -12.95 -37.18
C GLU A 29 -16.17 -12.72 -35.81
N TYR A 30 -15.41 -12.87 -34.71
CA TYR A 30 -15.89 -12.60 -33.35
C TYR A 30 -15.42 -11.23 -32.81
N LEU A 31 -14.52 -10.53 -33.50
CA LEU A 31 -14.00 -9.25 -33.03
C LEU A 31 -15.07 -8.16 -33.07
N LEU A 32 -15.24 -7.45 -31.95
CA LEU A 32 -15.98 -6.19 -31.95
C LEU A 32 -15.21 -5.17 -32.81
N PRO A 33 -15.88 -4.40 -33.69
CA PRO A 33 -15.21 -3.31 -34.40
C PRO A 33 -14.60 -2.33 -33.37
N PRO A 34 -13.39 -1.82 -33.62
CA PRO A 34 -12.74 -0.90 -32.69
C PRO A 34 -13.66 0.30 -32.44
N ALA A 35 -13.91 0.60 -31.16
CA ALA A 35 -14.77 1.70 -30.77
C ALA A 35 -14.32 2.98 -31.50
N PRO A 36 -15.23 3.72 -32.16
CA PRO A 36 -14.86 4.80 -33.06
C PRO A 36 -13.96 5.81 -32.33
N ALA A 37 -12.85 6.17 -32.97
CA ALA A 37 -11.97 7.21 -32.46
C ALA A 37 -12.82 8.45 -32.15
N PRO A 38 -12.72 9.03 -30.94
CA PRO A 38 -13.68 10.03 -30.49
C PRO A 38 -13.66 11.23 -31.43
N VAL A 39 -14.74 11.41 -32.19
CA VAL A 39 -14.93 12.56 -33.07
C VAL A 39 -14.88 13.80 -32.18
N ALA A 40 -14.01 14.75 -32.51
CA ALA A 40 -13.85 15.98 -31.77
C ALA A 40 -15.02 16.93 -32.06
N GLU A 41 -16.22 16.60 -31.57
CA GLU A 41 -17.40 17.45 -31.67
C GLU A 41 -17.18 18.75 -30.89
N PHE A 42 -16.90 19.82 -31.63
CA PHE A 42 -16.91 21.19 -31.12
C PHE A 42 -18.34 21.60 -30.75
N LEU A 43 -18.81 21.22 -29.55
CA LEU A 43 -20.01 21.77 -28.94
C LEU A 43 -19.77 23.23 -28.53
N VAL A 44 -19.87 24.11 -29.52
CA VAL A 44 -19.88 25.56 -29.39
C VAL A 44 -21.26 26.01 -28.88
N ASN A 45 -21.25 26.93 -27.92
CA ASN A 45 -22.39 27.65 -27.35
C ASN A 45 -23.44 26.84 -26.54
N GLY A 46 -23.54 27.22 -25.26
CA GLY A 46 -24.84 27.65 -24.72
C GLY A 46 -25.59 26.68 -23.80
N GLN A 47 -25.84 27.18 -22.58
CA GLN A 47 -26.96 26.77 -21.72
C GLN A 47 -27.13 25.25 -21.43
N GLN A 48 -26.16 24.66 -20.72
CA GLN A 48 -26.54 23.61 -19.78
C GLN A 48 -27.32 24.23 -18.62
N GLN A 49 -28.57 23.79 -18.46
CA GLN A 49 -29.43 24.21 -17.35
C GLN A 49 -28.84 23.72 -16.02
N GLN A 50 -28.89 24.56 -14.98
CA GLN A 50 -28.61 24.13 -13.62
C GLN A 50 -29.79 23.27 -13.13
N THR A 51 -29.67 21.95 -13.22
CA THR A 51 -30.47 21.05 -12.39
C THR A 51 -29.97 21.15 -10.95
N GLU A 52 -30.73 21.85 -10.10
CA GLU A 52 -30.38 22.04 -8.70
C GLU A 52 -30.36 20.72 -7.92
N GLN A 53 -29.17 20.15 -7.73
CA GLN A 53 -28.91 19.22 -6.62
C GLN A 53 -27.89 19.80 -5.64
N SER A 54 -28.16 21.03 -5.21
CA SER A 54 -27.53 21.56 -4.00
C SER A 54 -28.07 20.81 -2.77
N LYS A 55 -27.23 19.96 -2.17
CA LYS A 55 -26.94 19.95 -0.71
C LYS A 55 -26.00 18.81 -0.35
N SER A 56 -25.16 19.07 0.65
CA SER A 56 -24.28 18.08 1.23
C SER A 56 -25.07 16.89 1.77
N ARG A 57 -24.74 15.67 1.30
CA ARG A 57 -24.97 14.46 2.07
C ARG A 57 -24.07 14.50 3.29
N LYS A 58 -24.52 15.23 4.33
CA LYS A 58 -24.03 15.06 5.70
C LYS A 58 -24.01 13.55 5.96
N ARG A 59 -22.87 13.00 6.39
CA ARG A 59 -22.87 11.69 7.04
C ARG A 59 -23.72 11.85 8.31
N ARG A 60 -25.01 11.48 8.25
CA ARG A 60 -25.75 11.11 9.46
C ARG A 60 -24.90 10.04 10.17
N PRO A 61 -24.77 10.06 11.50
CA PRO A 61 -24.44 8.83 12.20
C PRO A 61 -25.46 7.78 11.75
N TYR A 62 -25.00 6.57 11.39
CA TYR A 62 -25.93 5.44 11.26
C TYR A 62 -26.25 4.93 12.66
N LEU A 63 -26.96 5.77 13.41
CA LEU A 63 -28.03 5.30 14.27
C LEU A 63 -29.17 4.99 13.30
N PRO A 64 -29.49 3.72 13.02
CA PRO A 64 -30.72 3.42 12.32
C PRO A 64 -31.90 3.85 13.21
N ASP A 65 -32.95 4.42 12.60
CA ASP A 65 -34.15 4.88 13.32
C ASP A 65 -34.93 3.71 13.99
N ARG A 66 -34.50 2.46 13.75
CA ARG A 66 -34.89 1.21 14.42
C ARG A 66 -33.60 0.43 14.77
N PRO A 67 -33.44 -0.15 15.97
CA PRO A 67 -32.23 -0.93 16.31
C PRO A 67 -32.06 -2.12 15.36
N ALA A 68 -30.82 -2.39 14.94
CA ALA A 68 -30.48 -3.49 14.03
C ALA A 68 -30.90 -4.86 14.58
N GLU A 69 -31.18 -5.83 13.73
CA GLU A 69 -31.82 -7.09 14.08
C GLU A 69 -30.88 -8.04 14.86
N CYS A 70 -31.40 -8.68 15.90
CA CYS A 70 -30.62 -9.63 16.69
C CYS A 70 -30.50 -10.98 15.97
N ARG A 71 -29.35 -11.22 15.34
CA ARG A 71 -29.10 -12.43 14.53
C ARG A 71 -29.48 -13.74 15.25
N SER A 72 -29.20 -13.88 16.54
CA SER A 72 -29.56 -15.10 17.28
C SER A 72 -31.06 -15.22 17.56
N TYR A 73 -31.73 -14.14 17.97
CA TYR A 73 -33.18 -14.15 18.15
C TYR A 73 -33.92 -14.50 16.85
N PHE A 74 -33.45 -13.98 15.72
CA PHE A 74 -34.04 -14.24 14.40
C PHE A 74 -33.63 -15.59 13.78
N ALA A 75 -32.63 -16.28 14.33
CA ALA A 75 -32.21 -17.63 13.91
C ALA A 75 -32.81 -18.74 14.79
N ASP A 76 -32.94 -18.50 16.09
CA ASP A 76 -33.23 -19.50 17.12
C ASP A 76 -34.44 -19.15 18.02
N GLY A 77 -35.02 -17.96 17.90
CA GLY A 77 -36.05 -17.45 18.82
C GLY A 77 -35.51 -17.03 20.19
N VAL A 78 -34.21 -17.20 20.44
CA VAL A 78 -33.54 -16.97 21.73
C VAL A 78 -32.36 -16.03 21.54
N CYS A 79 -32.23 -15.05 22.43
CA CYS A 79 -31.12 -14.10 22.41
C CYS A 79 -30.07 -14.45 23.48
N HIS A 80 -28.84 -14.75 23.03
CA HIS A 80 -27.69 -15.08 23.90
C HIS A 80 -27.31 -13.94 24.87
N PHE A 81 -27.68 -12.70 24.56
CA PHE A 81 -27.44 -11.52 25.41
C PHE A 81 -28.62 -11.20 26.35
N GLY A 82 -29.72 -11.93 26.24
CA GLY A 82 -30.94 -11.75 27.05
C GLY A 82 -31.38 -10.28 27.15
N VAL A 83 -31.65 -9.84 28.38
CA VAL A 83 -32.09 -8.46 28.72
C VAL A 83 -31.02 -7.38 28.47
N THR A 84 -29.76 -7.75 28.20
CA THR A 84 -28.69 -6.77 27.90
C THR A 84 -28.57 -6.46 26.41
N CYS A 85 -29.34 -7.13 25.55
CA CYS A 85 -29.27 -6.95 24.11
C CYS A 85 -29.74 -5.54 23.69
N ARG A 86 -28.98 -4.91 22.78
CA ARG A 86 -29.29 -3.60 22.19
C ARG A 86 -29.85 -3.69 20.75
N LEU A 87 -30.18 -4.91 20.32
CA LEU A 87 -30.64 -5.25 18.97
C LEU A 87 -32.15 -5.54 19.01
N SER A 88 -32.84 -5.36 17.88
CA SER A 88 -34.28 -5.64 17.80
C SER A 88 -34.57 -7.14 17.95
N HIS A 89 -35.62 -7.46 18.71
CA HIS A 89 -36.29 -8.76 18.77
C HIS A 89 -37.68 -8.71 18.12
N ASP A 90 -38.03 -7.63 17.40
CA ASP A 90 -39.35 -7.46 16.79
C ASP A 90 -39.40 -8.17 15.43
N LEU A 91 -39.68 -9.47 15.48
CA LEU A 91 -39.84 -10.32 14.31
C LEU A 91 -41.07 -9.91 13.46
N PRO A 92 -42.29 -9.71 13.99
CA PRO A 92 -43.44 -9.32 13.17
C PRO A 92 -43.24 -8.01 12.40
N ALA A 93 -42.74 -6.95 13.06
CA ALA A 93 -42.48 -5.70 12.35
C ALA A 93 -41.26 -5.78 11.42
N TYR A 94 -40.40 -6.80 11.54
CA TYR A 94 -39.37 -7.07 10.53
C TYR A 94 -39.98 -7.76 9.32
N LEU A 95 -40.77 -8.82 9.52
CA LEU A 95 -41.46 -9.57 8.44
C LEU A 95 -42.33 -8.65 7.59
N ALA A 96 -43.03 -7.69 8.20
CA ALA A 96 -43.81 -6.67 7.49
C ALA A 96 -42.97 -5.68 6.63
N THR A 97 -41.65 -5.64 6.83
CA THR A 97 -40.72 -4.70 6.15
C THR A 97 -39.61 -5.39 5.35
N ARG A 98 -39.51 -6.73 5.40
CA ARG A 98 -38.42 -7.46 4.75
C ARG A 98 -38.56 -7.37 3.22
N PRO A 99 -37.46 -7.16 2.45
CA PRO A 99 -37.54 -7.22 1.00
C PRO A 99 -37.96 -8.62 0.52
N PRO A 100 -38.62 -8.75 -0.64
CA PRO A 100 -39.01 -10.05 -1.21
C PRO A 100 -37.83 -11.04 -1.27
N ASP A 101 -38.09 -12.34 -1.17
CA ASP A 101 -37.04 -13.35 -1.28
C ASP A 101 -36.44 -13.40 -2.69
N LEU A 102 -35.15 -13.76 -2.78
CA LEU A 102 -34.35 -13.76 -4.00
C LEU A 102 -34.62 -14.98 -4.90
N GLY A 103 -35.28 -16.01 -4.38
CA GLY A 103 -35.61 -17.25 -5.08
C GLY A 103 -36.48 -18.19 -4.22
N PRO A 104 -37.03 -19.26 -4.82
CA PRO A 104 -37.99 -20.15 -4.16
C PRO A 104 -37.35 -21.21 -3.24
N SER A 105 -36.03 -21.40 -3.30
CA SER A 105 -35.27 -22.35 -2.47
C SER A 105 -34.07 -21.67 -1.81
N CYS A 106 -33.50 -22.28 -0.78
CA CYS A 106 -32.41 -21.70 -0.01
C CYS A 106 -31.24 -22.69 0.06
N PHE A 107 -30.22 -22.50 -0.77
CA PHE A 107 -29.05 -23.39 -0.83
C PHE A 107 -28.45 -23.73 0.54
N VAL A 108 -28.44 -22.78 1.48
CA VAL A 108 -27.96 -23.02 2.85
C VAL A 108 -28.85 -24.03 3.57
N PHE A 109 -30.18 -23.83 3.60
CA PHE A 109 -31.12 -24.78 4.19
C PHE A 109 -31.11 -26.14 3.46
N ASP A 110 -31.00 -26.12 2.13
CA ASP A 110 -30.96 -27.34 1.32
C ASP A 110 -29.69 -28.17 1.55
N THR A 111 -28.58 -27.52 1.90
CA THR A 111 -27.30 -28.18 2.24
C THR A 111 -27.23 -28.64 3.71
N THR A 112 -27.67 -27.79 4.65
CA THR A 112 -27.42 -28.01 6.09
C THR A 112 -28.63 -28.52 6.88
N GLY A 113 -29.82 -28.52 6.28
CA GLY A 113 -31.09 -28.78 6.97
C GLY A 113 -31.56 -27.65 7.91
N ARG A 114 -30.77 -26.59 8.14
CA ARG A 114 -31.17 -25.45 8.99
C ARG A 114 -30.35 -24.21 8.67
N CYS A 115 -31.01 -23.12 8.27
CA CYS A 115 -30.32 -21.88 7.88
C CYS A 115 -29.88 -21.05 9.11
N PRO A 116 -28.59 -20.75 9.31
CA PRO A 116 -28.13 -19.92 10.45
C PRO A 116 -28.50 -18.43 10.35
N SER A 117 -29.15 -18.00 9.26
CA SER A 117 -29.69 -16.64 9.11
C SER A 117 -31.17 -16.55 9.50
N GLY A 118 -31.88 -17.68 9.62
CA GLY A 118 -33.31 -17.74 9.95
C GLY A 118 -34.17 -16.75 9.16
N ALA A 119 -35.00 -15.97 9.85
CA ALA A 119 -35.87 -14.97 9.24
C ALA A 119 -35.14 -13.83 8.51
N LEU A 120 -33.86 -13.58 8.84
CA LEU A 120 -33.01 -12.59 8.15
C LEU A 120 -32.48 -13.12 6.80
N CYS A 121 -32.64 -14.41 6.51
CA CYS A 121 -32.28 -15.00 5.23
C CYS A 121 -32.99 -14.27 4.08
N ARG A 122 -32.29 -14.12 2.96
CA ARG A 122 -32.81 -13.57 1.70
C ARG A 122 -33.53 -14.62 0.82
N PHE A 123 -33.74 -15.81 1.37
CA PHE A 123 -34.50 -16.93 0.82
C PHE A 123 -35.41 -17.57 1.91
N ALA A 124 -35.82 -16.76 2.91
CA ALA A 124 -36.43 -17.28 4.14
C ALA A 124 -37.75 -18.02 3.89
N GLY A 125 -38.57 -17.61 2.92
CA GLY A 125 -39.83 -18.27 2.58
C GLY A 125 -39.70 -19.76 2.18
N ALA A 126 -38.49 -20.24 1.89
CA ALA A 126 -38.22 -21.67 1.67
C ALA A 126 -38.05 -22.48 2.98
N HIS A 127 -37.84 -21.82 4.13
CA HIS A 127 -37.45 -22.46 5.39
C HIS A 127 -37.89 -21.70 6.67
N VAL A 128 -38.97 -20.91 6.61
CA VAL A 128 -39.63 -20.35 7.80
C VAL A 128 -41.12 -20.66 7.81
N ASP A 129 -41.70 -20.78 9.00
CA ASP A 129 -43.15 -20.94 9.17
C ASP A 129 -43.92 -19.60 9.03
N ALA A 130 -45.24 -19.66 9.20
CA ALA A 130 -46.11 -18.48 9.14
C ALA A 130 -45.88 -17.47 10.27
N ASP A 131 -45.29 -17.88 11.41
CA ASP A 131 -44.83 -17.00 12.49
C ASP A 131 -43.43 -16.41 12.20
N GLY A 132 -42.81 -16.80 11.08
CA GLY A 132 -41.45 -16.44 10.68
C GLY A 132 -40.34 -17.17 11.45
N ARG A 133 -40.64 -18.28 12.11
CA ARG A 133 -39.64 -19.08 12.85
C ARG A 133 -38.88 -20.01 11.90
N ASN A 134 -37.60 -20.20 12.20
CA ASN A 134 -36.66 -20.96 11.38
C ASN A 134 -36.94 -22.47 11.44
N LEU A 135 -37.33 -23.06 10.30
CA LEU A 135 -37.55 -24.51 10.17
C LEU A 135 -36.22 -25.29 10.25
N ALA A 136 -36.34 -26.58 10.54
CA ALA A 136 -35.23 -27.52 10.62
C ALA A 136 -35.64 -28.87 10.03
N ASP A 137 -34.77 -29.44 9.20
CA ASP A 137 -34.83 -30.80 8.67
C ASP A 137 -33.80 -31.66 9.45
N PRO A 138 -34.23 -32.52 10.39
CA PRO A 138 -33.33 -33.31 11.23
C PRO A 138 -32.48 -34.34 10.48
N ASP A 139 -32.86 -34.70 9.25
CA ASP A 139 -32.16 -35.72 8.46
C ASP A 139 -31.07 -35.09 7.62
N ARG A 140 -31.36 -33.96 6.97
CA ARG A 140 -30.33 -33.09 6.38
C ARG A 140 -29.37 -32.56 7.44
N GLN A 141 -29.83 -32.16 8.62
CA GLN A 141 -28.96 -31.74 9.73
C GLN A 141 -28.04 -32.87 10.21
N ARG A 142 -28.55 -34.11 10.35
CA ARG A 142 -27.72 -35.27 10.71
C ARG A 142 -26.71 -35.61 9.62
N THR A 143 -27.13 -35.55 8.36
CA THR A 143 -26.26 -35.79 7.19
C THR A 143 -25.14 -34.75 7.11
N TRP A 144 -25.47 -33.47 7.31
CA TRP A 144 -24.53 -32.35 7.31
C TRP A 144 -23.58 -32.37 8.52
N ALA A 145 -24.06 -32.77 9.71
CA ALA A 145 -23.21 -32.97 10.88
C ALA A 145 -22.24 -34.15 10.67
N ALA A 146 -22.71 -35.26 10.09
CA ALA A 146 -21.89 -36.43 9.75
C ALA A 146 -20.86 -36.13 8.63
N ALA A 147 -21.14 -35.16 7.75
CA ALA A 147 -20.18 -34.64 6.77
C ALA A 147 -19.07 -33.75 7.40
N GLY A 148 -19.09 -33.54 8.73
CA GLY A 148 -18.00 -32.95 9.50
C GLY A 148 -18.02 -31.42 9.53
N GLN A 149 -18.63 -30.82 10.57
CA GLN A 149 -18.56 -29.36 10.78
C GLN A 149 -17.30 -28.88 11.52
N THR A 150 -16.59 -29.76 12.23
CA THR A 150 -15.37 -29.45 12.99
C THR A 150 -14.44 -30.65 13.05
N GLU A 151 -13.15 -30.40 12.82
CA GLU A 151 -11.98 -31.23 13.21
C GLU A 151 -12.01 -32.72 12.85
N LEU A 152 -11.31 -33.07 11.75
CA LEU A 152 -10.53 -34.31 11.73
C LEU A 152 -9.42 -34.15 12.79
N HIS A 153 -9.47 -34.93 13.87
CA HIS A 153 -8.49 -34.88 14.95
C HIS A 153 -7.17 -35.53 14.54
N GLY A 154 -6.41 -34.82 13.71
CA GLY A 154 -5.14 -35.23 13.15
C GLY A 154 -5.26 -36.14 11.92
N LEU A 155 -4.15 -36.22 11.19
CA LEU A 155 -3.87 -37.35 10.33
C LEU A 155 -3.79 -38.61 11.21
N ASP A 156 -4.35 -39.73 10.74
CA ASP A 156 -4.20 -41.05 11.40
C ASP A 156 -2.71 -41.39 11.62
N ARG A 157 -2.38 -42.29 12.57
CA ARG A 157 -0.96 -42.59 12.86
C ARG A 157 -0.26 -43.32 11.71
N ASP A 158 -0.94 -44.19 10.98
CA ASP A 158 -0.36 -44.87 9.83
C ASP A 158 -0.32 -43.92 8.62
N LEU A 159 -1.31 -43.03 8.47
CA LEU A 159 -1.25 -41.92 7.51
C LEU A 159 -0.10 -40.92 7.83
N GLN A 160 0.15 -40.61 9.10
CA GLN A 160 1.30 -39.81 9.53
C GLN A 160 2.63 -40.52 9.32
N LEU A 161 2.66 -41.85 9.34
CA LEU A 161 3.85 -42.62 9.02
C LEU A 161 4.06 -42.68 7.51
N ALA A 162 2.99 -42.83 6.73
CA ALA A 162 3.06 -42.81 5.27
C ALA A 162 3.53 -41.46 4.73
N LEU A 163 2.95 -40.35 5.21
CA LEU A 163 3.37 -38.97 4.91
C LEU A 163 4.74 -38.58 5.52
N ARG A 164 5.44 -39.50 6.19
CA ARG A 164 6.83 -39.35 6.69
C ARG A 164 7.76 -40.45 6.15
N ARG A 165 7.34 -41.15 5.10
CA ARG A 165 8.04 -42.27 4.44
C ARG A 165 7.83 -42.28 2.92
N ASP A 166 7.13 -41.27 2.40
CA ASP A 166 6.55 -41.21 1.05
C ASP A 166 5.68 -42.42 0.63
N ASP A 167 5.22 -43.25 1.58
CA ASP A 167 4.30 -44.39 1.37
C ASP A 167 2.84 -43.94 1.08
N PHE A 168 2.58 -42.64 0.90
CA PHE A 168 1.22 -42.12 0.65
C PHE A 168 0.97 -41.91 -0.85
N ASP A 169 0.12 -42.75 -1.45
CA ASP A 169 -0.32 -42.57 -2.84
C ASP A 169 -1.15 -41.28 -2.99
N PHE A 170 -0.51 -40.24 -3.53
CA PHE A 170 -1.13 -38.95 -3.81
C PHE A 170 -2.17 -39.01 -4.96
N GLY A 171 -2.05 -40.01 -5.84
CA GLY A 171 -2.85 -40.19 -7.05
C GLY A 171 -2.21 -39.54 -8.29
N GLU A 172 -1.43 -40.34 -9.03
CA GLU A 172 -0.60 -39.96 -10.19
C GLU A 172 0.55 -38.96 -9.87
N ALA A 173 1.45 -38.78 -10.84
CA ALA A 173 2.88 -38.51 -10.60
C ALA A 173 3.27 -37.07 -10.19
N TYR A 174 2.33 -36.18 -9.88
CA TYR A 174 2.61 -34.80 -9.43
C TYR A 174 1.39 -34.16 -8.76
N ALA A 175 1.62 -33.29 -7.77
CA ALA A 175 0.55 -32.55 -7.09
C ALA A 175 0.26 -31.18 -7.73
N LEU A 176 -1.03 -30.78 -7.79
CA LEU A 176 -1.45 -29.46 -8.26
C LEU A 176 -1.86 -28.56 -7.09
N LEU A 177 -1.08 -27.50 -6.85
CA LEU A 177 -1.31 -26.56 -5.75
C LEU A 177 -2.02 -25.28 -6.22
N LEU A 178 -3.05 -24.83 -5.48
CA LEU A 178 -3.62 -23.49 -5.64
C LEU A 178 -2.82 -22.46 -4.86
N ALA A 179 -2.38 -21.40 -5.55
CA ALA A 179 -1.62 -20.32 -4.93
C ALA A 179 -2.42 -19.50 -3.90
N PRO A 180 -1.74 -18.94 -2.88
CA PRO A 180 -2.32 -17.91 -2.02
C PRO A 180 -2.53 -16.62 -2.81
N LEU A 181 -3.78 -16.14 -2.86
CA LEU A 181 -4.22 -15.07 -3.79
C LEU A 181 -5.04 -13.98 -3.06
N THR A 182 -4.38 -13.03 -2.39
CA THR A 182 -5.05 -11.98 -1.60
C THR A 182 -6.20 -11.26 -2.31
N THR A 183 -7.33 -11.10 -1.61
CA THR A 183 -8.66 -10.62 -2.05
C THR A 183 -9.53 -11.66 -2.77
N VAL A 184 -8.96 -12.61 -3.50
CA VAL A 184 -9.73 -13.52 -4.40
C VAL A 184 -9.60 -15.01 -4.08
N GLY A 185 -8.57 -15.42 -3.34
CA GLY A 185 -8.32 -16.77 -2.83
C GLY A 185 -9.14 -17.14 -1.58
N ASN A 186 -10.33 -16.54 -1.45
CA ASN A 186 -11.25 -16.80 -0.35
C ASN A 186 -11.76 -18.25 -0.38
N LEU A 187 -12.19 -18.78 0.77
CA LEU A 187 -12.64 -20.18 0.92
C LEU A 187 -13.66 -20.62 -0.16
N PRO A 188 -14.68 -19.82 -0.54
CA PRO A 188 -15.56 -20.16 -1.66
C PRO A 188 -14.84 -20.36 -3.01
N PHE A 189 -13.82 -19.57 -3.33
CA PHE A 189 -13.01 -19.74 -4.54
C PHE A 189 -12.11 -20.98 -4.47
N ARG A 190 -11.48 -21.23 -3.31
CA ARG A 190 -10.63 -22.43 -3.12
C ARG A 190 -11.43 -23.72 -3.25
N ARG A 191 -12.66 -23.76 -2.70
CA ARG A 191 -13.61 -24.85 -2.91
C ARG A 191 -13.93 -25.08 -4.38
N VAL A 192 -14.21 -24.02 -5.15
CA VAL A 192 -14.43 -24.13 -6.59
C VAL A 192 -13.21 -24.73 -7.31
N CYS A 193 -11.99 -24.43 -6.89
CA CYS A 193 -10.79 -25.06 -7.45
C CYS A 193 -10.66 -26.55 -7.06
N VAL A 194 -11.04 -26.91 -5.84
CA VAL A 194 -11.11 -28.32 -5.39
C VAL A 194 -12.11 -29.12 -6.21
N ASP A 195 -13.28 -28.57 -6.56
CA ASP A 195 -14.26 -29.23 -7.45
C ASP A 195 -13.68 -29.62 -8.81
N PHE A 196 -12.59 -28.98 -9.25
CA PHE A 196 -11.90 -29.24 -10.52
C PHE A 196 -10.57 -30.00 -10.35
N GLY A 197 -10.23 -30.44 -9.13
CA GLY A 197 -9.02 -31.25 -8.88
C GLY A 197 -7.77 -30.44 -8.51
N ALA A 198 -7.90 -29.37 -7.72
CA ALA A 198 -6.78 -28.83 -6.94
C ALA A 198 -6.56 -29.70 -5.68
N ASP A 199 -5.37 -30.28 -5.53
CA ASP A 199 -5.06 -31.20 -4.41
C ASP A 199 -4.72 -30.46 -3.12
N VAL A 200 -3.96 -29.37 -3.26
CA VAL A 200 -3.49 -28.54 -2.15
C VAL A 200 -4.01 -27.12 -2.32
N THR A 201 -4.54 -26.55 -1.25
CA THR A 201 -5.03 -25.17 -1.21
C THR A 201 -4.25 -24.34 -0.21
N CYS A 202 -4.04 -23.06 -0.52
CA CYS A 202 -3.38 -22.13 0.38
C CYS A 202 -4.30 -20.93 0.67
N GLY A 203 -4.41 -20.55 1.94
CA GLY A 203 -5.18 -19.39 2.39
C GLY A 203 -4.62 -18.08 1.87
N GLU A 204 -5.42 -17.01 1.94
CA GLU A 204 -4.92 -15.66 1.63
C GLU A 204 -3.83 -15.24 2.62
N MET A 205 -2.86 -14.44 2.16
CA MET A 205 -1.73 -13.95 2.97
C MET A 205 -2.21 -13.21 4.23
N ALA A 206 -2.06 -13.83 5.39
CA ALA A 206 -2.43 -13.27 6.70
C ALA A 206 -1.25 -12.55 7.36
N MET A 207 -1.49 -11.37 7.92
CA MET A 207 -0.47 -10.56 8.59
C MET A 207 -0.20 -11.05 10.01
N ALA A 208 1.06 -11.39 10.31
CA ALA A 208 1.48 -11.90 11.63
C ALA A 208 1.07 -10.99 12.80
N SER A 209 1.20 -9.67 12.62
CA SER A 209 0.77 -8.67 13.61
C SER A 209 -0.71 -8.73 13.94
N ASN A 210 -1.56 -9.06 12.95
CA ASN A 210 -3.00 -9.00 13.07
C ASN A 210 -3.56 -10.30 13.68
N LEU A 211 -2.93 -11.45 13.36
CA LEU A 211 -3.20 -12.72 14.03
C LEU A 211 -2.83 -12.65 15.52
N LEU A 212 -1.63 -12.13 15.85
CA LEU A 212 -1.17 -11.91 17.23
C LEU A 212 -2.04 -10.90 18.00
N GLN A 213 -2.69 -9.96 17.31
CA GLN A 213 -3.67 -9.03 17.89
C GLN A 213 -5.10 -9.61 18.00
N GLY A 214 -5.32 -10.89 17.65
CA GLY A 214 -6.63 -11.53 17.72
C GLY A 214 -7.67 -10.94 16.76
N ARG A 215 -7.24 -10.34 15.63
CA ARG A 215 -8.18 -9.70 14.69
C ARG A 215 -9.02 -10.76 13.97
N ASN A 216 -10.32 -10.84 14.29
CA ASN A 216 -11.27 -11.80 13.72
C ASN A 216 -11.29 -11.85 12.18
N ALA A 217 -11.04 -10.73 11.50
CA ALA A 217 -10.96 -10.69 10.04
C ALA A 217 -9.72 -11.42 9.48
N GLU A 218 -8.60 -11.37 10.20
CA GLU A 218 -7.36 -12.07 9.85
C GLU A 218 -7.49 -13.58 10.12
N TRP A 219 -8.03 -13.93 11.30
CA TRP A 219 -8.32 -15.31 11.68
C TRP A 219 -9.36 -15.99 10.78
N ALA A 220 -10.16 -15.23 10.02
CA ALA A 220 -11.05 -15.79 9.01
C ALA A 220 -10.31 -16.36 7.78
N LEU A 221 -9.09 -15.90 7.50
CA LEU A 221 -8.28 -16.37 6.36
C LEU A 221 -7.73 -17.80 6.59
N LEU A 222 -7.54 -18.17 7.85
CA LEU A 222 -7.04 -19.47 8.33
C LEU A 222 -8.13 -20.56 8.36
N ARG A 223 -9.32 -20.27 7.84
CA ARG A 223 -10.45 -21.22 7.81
C ARG A 223 -10.30 -22.20 6.64
N ARG A 224 -10.42 -23.49 6.97
CA ARG A 224 -10.52 -24.64 6.06
C ARG A 224 -11.98 -25.02 5.82
N HIS A 225 -12.28 -25.62 4.68
CA HIS A 225 -13.51 -26.40 4.42
C HIS A 225 -13.18 -27.89 4.36
N PRO A 226 -14.02 -28.83 4.85
CA PRO A 226 -13.74 -30.27 4.85
C PRO A 226 -13.40 -30.91 3.49
N SER A 227 -13.80 -30.27 2.38
CA SER A 227 -13.42 -30.73 1.03
C SER A 227 -11.96 -30.45 0.66
N GLU A 228 -11.28 -29.54 1.35
CA GLU A 228 -9.87 -29.22 1.10
C GLU A 228 -8.98 -30.35 1.65
N ARG A 229 -8.58 -31.30 0.78
CA ARG A 229 -7.72 -32.47 1.09
C ARG A 229 -6.49 -32.05 1.90
N CYS A 230 -5.76 -31.06 1.38
CA CYS A 230 -4.66 -30.40 2.07
C CYS A 230 -4.87 -28.87 2.01
N PHE A 231 -4.79 -28.21 3.16
CA PHE A 231 -4.96 -26.77 3.34
C PHE A 231 -3.89 -26.20 4.28
N GLY A 232 -3.15 -25.21 3.77
CA GLY A 232 -2.19 -24.44 4.56
C GLY A 232 -2.51 -22.95 4.64
N ALA A 233 -2.07 -22.30 5.72
CA ALA A 233 -2.23 -20.86 5.90
C ALA A 233 -0.95 -20.12 5.52
N GLN A 234 -1.02 -19.20 4.55
CA GLN A 234 0.10 -18.30 4.28
C GLN A 234 0.14 -17.14 5.29
N VAL A 235 1.29 -16.91 5.92
CA VAL A 235 1.55 -15.84 6.87
C VAL A 235 2.65 -14.89 6.40
N CYS A 236 2.60 -13.64 6.86
CA CYS A 236 3.53 -12.57 6.46
C CYS A 236 4.01 -11.77 7.68
N GLY A 237 5.33 -11.72 7.87
CA GLY A 237 6.01 -11.01 8.96
C GLY A 237 7.47 -10.74 8.60
N SER A 238 8.22 -10.06 9.49
CA SER A 238 9.61 -9.67 9.22
C SER A 238 10.59 -9.85 10.39
N HIS A 239 10.14 -10.27 11.57
CA HIS A 239 10.99 -10.38 12.76
C HIS A 239 10.90 -11.81 13.34
N PRO A 240 12.04 -12.49 13.61
CA PRO A 240 12.02 -13.87 14.12
C PRO A 240 11.23 -14.04 15.42
N ASP A 241 11.29 -13.08 16.35
CA ASP A 241 10.54 -13.12 17.61
C ASP A 241 9.02 -12.99 17.42
N GLN A 242 8.59 -12.25 16.38
CA GLN A 242 7.18 -12.14 15.99
C GLN A 242 6.70 -13.44 15.36
N LEU A 243 7.53 -14.03 14.49
CA LEU A 243 7.21 -15.25 13.76
C LEU A 243 7.25 -16.50 14.65
N ALA A 244 8.18 -16.58 15.62
CA ALA A 244 8.21 -17.62 16.65
C ALA A 244 6.97 -17.59 17.56
N ARG A 245 6.56 -16.40 18.02
CA ARG A 245 5.31 -16.21 18.77
C ARG A 245 4.07 -16.56 17.95
N LEU A 246 4.10 -16.29 16.64
CA LEU A 246 3.04 -16.70 15.72
C LEU A 246 3.02 -18.23 15.55
N ALA A 247 4.16 -18.90 15.38
CA ALA A 247 4.24 -20.36 15.25
C ALA A 247 3.61 -21.07 16.47
N GLN A 248 3.96 -20.64 17.68
CA GLN A 248 3.34 -21.13 18.93
C GLN A 248 1.81 -20.89 18.92
N LEU A 249 1.37 -19.68 18.56
CA LEU A 249 -0.06 -19.35 18.52
C LEU A 249 -0.83 -20.16 17.47
N LEU A 250 -0.23 -20.46 16.31
CA LEU A 250 -0.83 -21.30 15.28
C LEU A 250 -0.89 -22.77 15.71
N ARG A 251 0.18 -23.32 16.29
CA ARG A 251 0.18 -24.67 16.86
C ARG A 251 -0.92 -24.84 17.90
N ASP A 252 -1.09 -23.86 18.80
CA ASP A 252 -2.00 -23.96 19.95
C ASP A 252 -3.46 -23.56 19.64
N ARG A 253 -3.74 -22.97 18.46
CA ARG A 253 -5.07 -22.43 18.07
C ARG A 253 -5.55 -22.74 16.65
N ALA A 254 -4.71 -23.34 15.81
CA ALA A 254 -5.04 -23.76 14.46
C ALA A 254 -4.47 -25.15 14.11
N PRO A 255 -4.71 -26.20 14.94
CA PRO A 255 -4.20 -27.56 14.70
C PRO A 255 -4.81 -28.25 13.46
N HIS A 256 -5.80 -27.63 12.82
CA HIS A 256 -6.45 -28.10 11.58
C HIS A 256 -5.71 -27.70 10.28
N LEU A 257 -4.58 -26.99 10.40
CA LEU A 257 -3.72 -26.60 9.29
C LEU A 257 -2.74 -27.72 8.96
N ASP A 258 -2.77 -28.21 7.72
CA ASP A 258 -1.86 -29.28 7.29
C ASP A 258 -0.43 -28.75 7.07
N PHE A 259 -0.27 -27.45 6.80
CA PHE A 259 1.02 -26.74 6.76
C PHE A 259 0.87 -25.23 7.01
N VAL A 260 1.98 -24.53 7.22
CA VAL A 260 2.06 -23.07 7.28
C VAL A 260 3.04 -22.58 6.21
N ASP A 261 2.68 -21.55 5.44
CA ASP A 261 3.56 -20.98 4.41
C ASP A 261 4.07 -19.58 4.80
N LEU A 262 5.37 -19.35 4.78
CA LEU A 262 5.96 -18.03 5.04
C LEU A 262 6.11 -17.24 3.73
N ASN A 263 5.36 -16.14 3.61
CA ASN A 263 5.42 -15.26 2.44
C ASN A 263 6.74 -14.46 2.40
N CYS A 264 7.62 -14.84 1.47
CA CYS A 264 8.86 -14.16 1.12
C CYS A 264 8.86 -13.63 -0.32
N GLY A 265 7.68 -13.44 -0.91
CA GLY A 265 7.50 -13.17 -2.35
C GLY A 265 6.49 -12.06 -2.69
N CYS A 266 5.78 -11.49 -1.70
CA CYS A 266 4.84 -10.39 -1.90
C CYS A 266 5.58 -9.14 -2.42
N PRO A 267 5.19 -8.57 -3.58
CA PRO A 267 5.87 -7.43 -4.20
C PRO A 267 5.27 -6.06 -3.81
N ILE A 268 4.24 -6.04 -2.95
CA ILE A 268 3.54 -4.81 -2.52
C ILE A 268 4.51 -3.90 -1.77
N ASP A 269 4.52 -2.63 -2.12
CA ASP A 269 5.57 -1.71 -1.67
C ASP A 269 5.48 -1.41 -0.16
N LEU A 270 4.29 -1.24 0.40
CA LEU A 270 4.07 -1.13 1.85
C LEU A 270 4.56 -2.37 2.65
N VAL A 271 4.40 -3.57 2.08
CA VAL A 271 4.86 -4.83 2.69
C VAL A 271 6.39 -4.92 2.63
N TYR A 272 6.96 -4.63 1.46
CA TYR A 272 8.41 -4.60 1.20
C TYR A 272 9.14 -3.56 2.07
N GLN A 273 8.62 -2.33 2.19
CA GLN A 273 9.19 -1.25 3.00
C GLN A 273 9.26 -1.62 4.50
N ARG A 274 8.31 -2.41 5.00
CA ARG A 274 8.31 -2.97 6.37
C ARG A 274 9.22 -4.20 6.51
N GLY A 275 10.02 -4.50 5.49
CA GLY A 275 10.93 -5.65 5.43
C GLY A 275 10.24 -7.00 5.34
N MET A 276 8.94 -7.05 5.03
CA MET A 276 8.14 -8.29 4.91
C MET A 276 8.05 -8.73 3.44
N GLY A 277 7.50 -9.92 3.18
CA GLY A 277 7.32 -10.42 1.81
C GLY A 277 8.64 -10.50 1.06
N ALA A 278 8.70 -9.98 -0.16
CA ALA A 278 9.95 -9.92 -0.93
C ALA A 278 11.07 -9.08 -0.27
N GLY A 279 10.77 -8.31 0.79
CA GLY A 279 11.79 -7.66 1.62
C GLY A 279 12.68 -8.65 2.38
N MET A 280 12.17 -9.84 2.72
CA MET A 280 12.95 -10.91 3.38
C MET A 280 14.13 -11.39 2.54
N LEU A 281 14.00 -11.34 1.20
CA LEU A 281 15.07 -11.70 0.25
C LEU A 281 16.28 -10.76 0.32
N THR A 282 16.17 -9.60 0.98
CA THR A 282 17.32 -8.69 1.24
C THR A 282 18.07 -9.03 2.53
N GLN A 283 17.54 -9.92 3.38
CA GLN A 283 18.06 -10.21 4.71
C GLN A 283 18.13 -11.73 4.96
N PRO A 284 18.92 -12.49 4.16
CA PRO A 284 18.91 -13.95 4.19
C PRO A 284 19.10 -14.52 5.60
N LYS A 285 20.10 -14.04 6.36
CA LYS A 285 20.31 -14.49 7.76
C LYS A 285 19.09 -14.34 8.66
N ARG A 286 18.31 -13.26 8.50
CA ARG A 286 17.08 -13.03 9.28
C ARG A 286 15.93 -13.92 8.81
N LEU A 287 15.92 -14.29 7.53
CA LEU A 287 15.00 -15.29 6.99
C LEU A 287 15.36 -16.69 7.48
N GLU A 288 16.64 -17.09 7.41
CA GLU A 288 17.16 -18.35 7.96
C GLU A 288 16.75 -18.52 9.45
N THR A 289 17.00 -17.52 10.31
CA THR A 289 16.55 -17.55 11.72
C THR A 289 15.02 -17.55 11.87
N SER A 290 14.29 -16.82 11.01
CA SER A 290 12.82 -16.85 11.05
C SER A 290 12.26 -18.24 10.72
N VAL A 291 12.89 -18.96 9.80
CA VAL A 291 12.45 -20.29 9.36
C VAL A 291 12.76 -21.34 10.43
N SER A 292 13.97 -21.39 11.00
CA SER A 292 14.27 -22.38 12.06
C SER A 292 13.38 -22.18 13.29
N CYS A 293 13.26 -20.94 13.79
CA CYS A 293 12.38 -20.67 14.93
C CYS A 293 10.90 -20.94 14.65
N MET A 294 10.43 -20.92 13.39
CA MET A 294 9.07 -21.34 13.06
C MET A 294 8.94 -22.86 12.94
N ALA A 295 9.89 -23.53 12.27
CA ALA A 295 9.89 -24.98 12.05
C ALA A 295 10.00 -25.75 13.37
N GLU A 296 10.88 -25.31 14.29
CA GLU A 296 11.04 -25.88 15.63
C GLU A 296 9.80 -25.75 16.53
N LEU A 297 8.87 -24.84 16.20
CA LEU A 297 7.72 -24.48 17.06
C LEU A 297 6.35 -24.92 16.53
N LEU A 298 6.26 -25.36 15.26
CA LEU A 298 5.03 -25.86 14.64
C LEU A 298 4.89 -27.38 14.78
N ASN A 299 3.64 -27.86 14.79
CA ASN A 299 3.33 -29.30 14.73
C ASN A 299 3.13 -29.82 13.29
N CYS A 300 3.16 -28.93 12.30
CA CYS A 300 2.95 -29.22 10.89
C CYS A 300 4.06 -28.57 10.04
N PRO A 301 4.32 -29.06 8.81
CA PRO A 301 5.38 -28.55 7.94
C PRO A 301 5.34 -27.04 7.73
N LEU A 302 6.52 -26.43 7.71
CA LEU A 302 6.74 -25.04 7.30
C LEU A 302 7.20 -25.01 5.84
N THR A 303 6.45 -24.31 4.99
CA THR A 303 6.84 -24.01 3.62
C THR A 303 7.23 -22.54 3.48
N VAL A 304 7.98 -22.18 2.43
CA VAL A 304 8.37 -20.78 2.18
C VAL A 304 8.13 -20.41 0.71
N LYS A 305 7.37 -19.33 0.47
CA LYS A 305 7.10 -18.84 -0.88
C LYS A 305 7.97 -17.64 -1.26
N VAL A 306 8.95 -17.86 -2.14
CA VAL A 306 9.93 -16.87 -2.60
C VAL A 306 9.65 -16.33 -4.02
N ARG A 307 10.46 -15.35 -4.43
CA ARG A 307 10.65 -14.88 -5.81
C ARG A 307 12.10 -15.14 -6.24
N THR A 308 12.41 -15.04 -7.53
CA THR A 308 13.79 -15.25 -8.02
C THR A 308 14.80 -14.31 -7.36
N GLY A 309 14.38 -13.08 -7.07
CA GLY A 309 15.10 -12.06 -6.33
C GLY A 309 14.29 -10.77 -6.21
N VAL A 310 14.92 -9.69 -5.73
CA VAL A 310 14.25 -8.39 -5.63
C VAL A 310 14.29 -7.64 -6.97
N ARG A 311 15.49 -7.51 -7.56
CA ARG A 311 15.71 -6.71 -8.77
C ARG A 311 15.62 -7.55 -10.04
N GLU A 312 15.21 -6.95 -11.17
CA GLU A 312 15.37 -7.61 -12.48
C GLU A 312 16.87 -7.89 -12.75
N GLY A 313 17.18 -9.08 -13.27
CA GLY A 313 18.56 -9.54 -13.49
C GLY A 313 19.36 -9.96 -12.24
N VAL A 314 18.91 -9.64 -11.02
CA VAL A 314 19.61 -10.02 -9.76
C VAL A 314 18.86 -11.13 -9.06
N ASN A 315 19.10 -12.35 -9.54
CA ASN A 315 18.51 -13.59 -9.05
C ASN A 315 19.34 -14.18 -7.89
N VAL A 316 18.68 -14.49 -6.75
CA VAL A 316 19.31 -14.98 -5.50
C VAL A 316 18.71 -16.28 -4.95
N ALA A 317 17.51 -16.69 -5.42
CA ALA A 317 16.83 -17.88 -4.92
C ALA A 317 17.68 -19.18 -4.94
N HIS A 318 18.57 -19.36 -5.92
CA HIS A 318 19.45 -20.54 -6.03
C HIS A 318 20.45 -20.68 -4.87
N GLU A 319 20.94 -19.57 -4.31
CA GLU A 319 21.76 -19.57 -3.08
C GLU A 319 20.91 -19.76 -1.81
N LEU A 320 19.62 -19.38 -1.88
CA LEU A 320 18.72 -19.32 -0.74
C LEU A 320 18.04 -20.65 -0.45
N LEU A 321 17.64 -21.42 -1.47
CA LEU A 321 16.90 -22.69 -1.28
C LEU A 321 17.62 -23.69 -0.36
N PRO A 322 18.91 -24.03 -0.57
CA PRO A 322 19.64 -24.93 0.34
C PRO A 322 19.66 -24.44 1.79
N ARG A 323 19.67 -23.12 1.99
CA ARG A 323 19.72 -22.48 3.31
C ARG A 323 18.35 -22.46 3.99
N LEU A 324 17.26 -22.43 3.22
CA LEU A 324 15.90 -22.63 3.72
C LEU A 324 15.69 -24.09 4.14
N ARG A 325 16.17 -25.07 3.36
CA ARG A 325 16.19 -26.50 3.76
C ARG A 325 16.94 -26.67 5.08
N ALA A 326 18.20 -26.21 5.15
CA ALA A 326 19.03 -26.33 6.34
C ALA A 326 18.48 -25.56 7.57
N ALA A 327 17.52 -24.65 7.37
CA ALA A 327 16.78 -23.98 8.43
C ALA A 327 15.44 -24.67 8.78
N GLY A 328 15.12 -25.84 8.22
CA GLY A 328 13.91 -26.60 8.52
C GLY A 328 12.67 -26.26 7.69
N ALA A 329 12.81 -25.63 6.52
CA ALA A 329 11.69 -25.54 5.56
C ALA A 329 11.51 -26.88 4.84
N ALA A 330 10.32 -27.46 4.91
CA ALA A 330 9.99 -28.73 4.25
C ALA A 330 9.77 -28.58 2.73
N ALA A 331 9.30 -27.41 2.29
CA ALA A 331 9.15 -27.12 0.87
C ALA A 331 9.37 -25.63 0.55
N VAL A 332 9.89 -25.33 -0.64
CA VAL A 332 10.05 -23.95 -1.11
C VAL A 332 9.38 -23.74 -2.46
N THR A 333 8.43 -22.79 -2.51
CA THR A 333 7.77 -22.37 -3.75
C THR A 333 8.49 -21.20 -4.39
N ILE A 334 8.99 -21.35 -5.62
CA ILE A 334 9.66 -20.27 -6.36
C ILE A 334 8.70 -19.67 -7.38
N HIS A 335 8.31 -18.40 -7.19
CA HIS A 335 7.74 -17.62 -8.30
C HIS A 335 8.87 -17.19 -9.25
N GLY A 336 8.83 -17.64 -10.50
CA GLY A 336 9.82 -17.38 -11.55
C GLY A 336 9.92 -15.92 -12.05
N ARG A 337 9.75 -14.93 -11.18
CA ARG A 337 9.97 -13.49 -11.47
C ARG A 337 10.61 -12.80 -10.27
N SER A 338 11.36 -11.72 -10.52
CA SER A 338 11.79 -10.81 -9.46
C SER A 338 10.62 -9.99 -8.89
N ARG A 339 10.82 -9.27 -7.77
CA ARG A 339 9.81 -8.30 -7.27
C ARG A 339 9.55 -7.22 -8.32
N GLU A 340 10.59 -6.62 -8.89
CA GLU A 340 10.49 -5.53 -9.86
C GLU A 340 9.79 -5.93 -11.16
N GLN A 341 10.05 -7.15 -11.65
CA GLN A 341 9.36 -7.68 -12.84
C GLN A 341 7.84 -7.79 -12.65
N ARG A 342 7.35 -7.91 -11.41
CA ARG A 342 5.93 -8.07 -11.03
C ARG A 342 5.21 -9.16 -11.83
N TYR A 343 4.62 -8.77 -12.95
CA TYR A 343 3.96 -9.61 -13.98
C TYR A 343 4.23 -9.12 -15.43
N ARG A 344 5.22 -8.23 -15.65
CA ARG A 344 5.53 -7.59 -16.95
C ARG A 344 6.27 -8.51 -17.92
N ARG A 345 7.14 -9.38 -17.39
CA ARG A 345 7.80 -10.48 -18.12
C ARG A 345 7.00 -11.77 -18.00
N LEU A 346 7.37 -12.82 -18.74
CA LEU A 346 6.99 -14.21 -18.45
C LEU A 346 7.71 -14.71 -17.19
N ALA A 347 7.41 -15.94 -16.76
CA ALA A 347 8.17 -16.64 -15.73
C ALA A 347 9.44 -17.29 -16.30
N ASP A 348 10.57 -17.09 -15.61
CA ASP A 348 11.88 -17.69 -15.90
C ASP A 348 11.94 -19.11 -15.31
N TRP A 349 11.41 -20.07 -16.08
CA TRP A 349 11.37 -21.49 -15.72
C TRP A 349 12.76 -22.15 -15.78
N ASP A 350 13.64 -21.74 -16.70
CA ASP A 350 15.04 -22.19 -16.76
C ASP A 350 15.79 -21.89 -15.45
N TYR A 351 15.54 -20.72 -14.84
CA TYR A 351 16.08 -20.41 -13.53
C TYR A 351 15.40 -21.14 -12.37
N ILE A 352 14.10 -21.48 -12.47
CA ILE A 352 13.47 -22.39 -11.49
C ILE A 352 14.17 -23.76 -11.54
N GLY A 353 14.44 -24.31 -12.73
CA GLY A 353 15.20 -25.54 -12.88
C GLY A 353 16.62 -25.44 -12.29
N ARG A 354 17.33 -24.33 -12.52
CA ARG A 354 18.64 -24.09 -11.88
C ARG A 354 18.56 -23.99 -10.35
N CYS A 355 17.52 -23.40 -9.79
CA CYS A 355 17.32 -23.39 -8.33
C CYS A 355 17.01 -24.80 -7.79
N THR A 356 16.25 -25.59 -8.54
CA THR A 356 15.88 -26.96 -8.16
C THR A 356 17.08 -27.89 -8.21
N ALA A 357 17.92 -27.78 -9.24
CA ALA A 357 19.21 -28.48 -9.32
C ALA A 357 20.16 -28.06 -8.17
N ALA A 358 20.22 -26.77 -7.81
CA ALA A 358 21.03 -26.30 -6.68
C ALA A 358 20.52 -26.84 -5.33
N ALA A 359 19.20 -26.92 -5.13
CA ALA A 359 18.59 -27.53 -3.95
C ALA A 359 18.89 -29.03 -3.87
N LYS A 360 18.68 -29.78 -4.95
CA LYS A 360 18.87 -31.24 -5.00
C LYS A 360 20.35 -31.65 -4.94
N ALA A 361 21.26 -30.82 -5.45
CA ALA A 361 22.70 -31.02 -5.25
C ALA A 361 23.12 -30.90 -3.77
N ALA A 362 22.42 -30.08 -2.98
CA ALA A 362 22.66 -29.92 -1.54
C ALA A 362 22.04 -31.04 -0.68
N LEU A 363 21.41 -32.06 -1.29
CA LEU A 363 21.08 -33.34 -0.62
C LEU A 363 22.32 -34.26 -0.61
N GLN A 364 23.12 -34.22 -1.69
CA GLN A 364 24.12 -35.23 -2.03
C GLN A 364 25.49 -35.04 -1.33
N ASP A 365 25.66 -34.02 -0.48
CA ASP A 365 26.95 -33.75 0.19
C ASP A 365 27.20 -34.59 1.45
N GLY A 366 26.21 -35.38 1.88
CA GLY A 366 26.32 -36.30 3.02
C GLY A 366 26.32 -35.62 4.40
N SER A 367 25.97 -34.33 4.48
CA SER A 367 25.81 -33.62 5.76
C SER A 367 24.45 -33.84 6.45
N ALA A 368 23.47 -34.36 5.70
CA ALA A 368 22.14 -34.70 6.19
C ALA A 368 22.06 -36.14 6.73
N ALA A 369 21.05 -36.41 7.56
CA ALA A 369 20.72 -37.78 7.95
C ALA A 369 20.09 -38.53 6.76
N ALA A 370 20.25 -39.86 6.72
CA ALA A 370 19.76 -40.70 5.61
C ALA A 370 18.22 -40.85 5.53
N ASP A 371 17.48 -40.09 6.35
CA ASP A 371 16.02 -40.01 6.40
C ASP A 371 15.52 -38.59 6.00
N ASP A 372 16.36 -37.74 5.40
CA ASP A 372 16.12 -36.30 5.17
C ASP A 372 16.23 -35.89 3.68
N ASP A 373 15.84 -36.78 2.76
CA ASP A 373 15.82 -36.51 1.30
C ASP A 373 14.61 -35.65 0.84
N ASP A 374 13.59 -35.50 1.69
CA ASP A 374 12.24 -34.96 1.39
C ASP A 374 12.15 -33.42 1.20
N PHE A 375 13.09 -32.78 0.50
CA PHE A 375 13.03 -31.32 0.25
C PHE A 375 12.35 -30.95 -1.07
N PHE A 376 11.05 -30.65 -0.99
CA PHE A 376 10.21 -30.36 -2.17
C PHE A 376 10.41 -28.95 -2.73
N VAL A 377 10.66 -28.84 -4.04
CA VAL A 377 10.75 -27.57 -4.77
C VAL A 377 9.53 -27.39 -5.67
N ILE A 378 8.73 -26.35 -5.38
CA ILE A 378 7.45 -26.12 -6.04
C ILE A 378 7.60 -24.99 -7.08
N GLY A 379 7.38 -25.31 -8.34
CA GLY A 379 7.42 -24.35 -9.45
C GLY A 379 6.18 -23.44 -9.47
N ASN A 380 6.35 -22.13 -9.68
CA ASN A 380 5.23 -21.21 -9.79
C ASN A 380 5.43 -20.14 -10.87
N GLY A 381 4.51 -20.10 -11.84
CA GLY A 381 4.42 -19.01 -12.80
C GLY A 381 3.79 -19.42 -14.12
N ASP A 382 2.78 -18.69 -14.55
CA ASP A 382 2.32 -18.65 -15.95
C ASP A 382 1.83 -19.95 -16.59
N VAL A 383 1.58 -21.00 -15.80
CA VAL A 383 0.86 -22.21 -16.24
C VAL A 383 -0.61 -21.87 -16.53
N PHE A 384 -1.00 -22.05 -17.80
CA PHE A 384 -2.35 -21.81 -18.33
C PHE A 384 -2.87 -22.97 -19.21
N SER A 385 -2.07 -24.04 -19.39
CA SER A 385 -2.36 -25.20 -20.22
C SER A 385 -1.53 -26.43 -19.82
N PRO A 386 -1.90 -27.65 -20.27
CA PRO A 386 -1.12 -28.86 -20.03
C PRO A 386 0.33 -28.78 -20.57
N ALA A 387 0.54 -28.11 -21.70
CA ALA A 387 1.88 -27.90 -22.26
C ALA A 387 2.76 -26.99 -21.38
N ASP A 388 2.18 -26.00 -20.69
CA ASP A 388 2.91 -25.20 -19.70
C ASP A 388 3.28 -26.02 -18.46
N LEU A 389 2.46 -27.02 -18.10
CA LEU A 389 2.72 -27.94 -16.98
C LEU A 389 3.80 -28.98 -17.34
N GLU A 390 3.73 -29.57 -18.53
CA GLU A 390 4.78 -30.48 -19.04
C GLU A 390 6.14 -29.76 -19.08
N ALA A 391 6.18 -28.54 -19.64
CA ALA A 391 7.38 -27.71 -19.65
C ALA A 391 7.84 -27.30 -18.24
N ALA A 392 6.92 -27.09 -17.30
CA ALA A 392 7.26 -26.80 -15.90
C ALA A 392 7.89 -28.03 -15.20
N LEU A 393 7.26 -29.20 -15.28
CA LEU A 393 7.74 -30.45 -14.69
C LEU A 393 9.09 -30.87 -15.28
N ALA A 394 9.31 -30.63 -16.58
CA ALA A 394 10.60 -30.85 -17.25
C ALA A 394 11.77 -30.02 -16.66
N THR A 395 11.50 -29.00 -15.83
CA THR A 395 12.55 -28.28 -15.07
C THR A 395 13.02 -29.02 -13.81
N GLY A 396 12.42 -30.16 -13.48
CA GLY A 396 12.79 -31.02 -12.35
C GLY A 396 12.17 -30.64 -11.01
N VAL A 397 11.19 -29.72 -11.00
CA VAL A 397 10.35 -29.39 -9.83
C VAL A 397 9.42 -30.54 -9.48
N ASP A 398 9.16 -30.69 -8.18
CA ASP A 398 8.42 -31.83 -7.63
C ASP A 398 6.89 -31.62 -7.70
N ALA A 399 6.45 -30.36 -7.74
CA ALA A 399 5.06 -29.99 -7.91
C ALA A 399 4.90 -28.59 -8.51
N VAL A 400 3.69 -28.28 -8.98
CA VAL A 400 3.38 -27.02 -9.67
C VAL A 400 2.24 -26.26 -9.00
N MET A 401 2.50 -24.99 -8.69
CA MET A 401 1.52 -24.09 -8.10
C MET A 401 0.88 -23.19 -9.16
N VAL A 402 -0.43 -23.36 -9.37
CA VAL A 402 -1.28 -22.60 -10.27
C VAL A 402 -1.78 -21.33 -9.57
N ALA A 403 -1.69 -20.18 -10.26
CA ALA A 403 -2.08 -18.87 -9.70
C ALA A 403 -3.12 -18.15 -10.58
N ARG A 404 -2.66 -17.26 -11.46
CA ARG A 404 -3.55 -16.46 -12.33
C ARG A 404 -4.34 -17.32 -13.33
N GLY A 405 -3.83 -18.48 -13.71
CA GLY A 405 -4.55 -19.47 -14.54
C GLY A 405 -5.88 -19.88 -13.91
N ALA A 406 -5.88 -20.30 -12.64
CA ALA A 406 -7.09 -20.67 -11.90
C ALA A 406 -8.09 -19.51 -11.76
N LEU A 407 -7.62 -18.27 -11.59
CA LEU A 407 -8.51 -17.09 -11.52
C LEU A 407 -9.20 -16.78 -12.85
N VAL A 408 -8.54 -17.06 -13.97
CA VAL A 408 -9.10 -16.89 -15.33
C VAL A 408 -9.98 -18.09 -15.70
N LYS A 409 -9.59 -19.32 -15.32
CA LYS A 409 -10.36 -20.55 -15.53
C LYS A 409 -10.08 -21.58 -14.40
N PRO A 410 -10.98 -21.76 -13.41
CA PRO A 410 -10.76 -22.75 -12.35
C PRO A 410 -10.69 -24.19 -12.84
N TRP A 411 -11.36 -24.51 -13.94
CA TRP A 411 -11.31 -25.84 -14.59
C TRP A 411 -9.95 -26.16 -15.22
N LEU A 412 -8.98 -25.24 -15.17
CA LEU A 412 -7.59 -25.51 -15.51
C LEU A 412 -7.03 -26.69 -14.69
N PHE A 413 -7.42 -26.88 -13.43
CA PHE A 413 -6.97 -28.05 -12.66
C PHE A 413 -7.42 -29.37 -13.31
N THR A 414 -8.59 -29.41 -13.95
CA THR A 414 -9.07 -30.57 -14.72
C THR A 414 -8.35 -30.67 -16.05
N GLU A 415 -8.15 -29.56 -16.78
CA GLU A 415 -7.38 -29.57 -18.03
C GLU A 415 -5.95 -30.12 -17.83
N LEU A 416 -5.27 -29.66 -16.77
CA LEU A 416 -3.93 -30.09 -16.39
C LEU A 416 -3.87 -31.59 -16.10
N ARG A 417 -4.81 -32.10 -15.29
CA ARG A 417 -4.89 -33.52 -14.90
C ARG A 417 -5.28 -34.44 -16.07
N ASP A 418 -6.25 -34.02 -16.87
CA ASP A 418 -6.73 -34.77 -18.05
C ASP A 418 -5.76 -34.67 -19.27
N GLY A 419 -4.70 -33.86 -19.17
CA GLY A 419 -3.75 -33.61 -20.28
C GLY A 419 -4.36 -32.89 -21.49
N ARG A 420 -5.56 -32.30 -21.38
CA ARG A 420 -6.35 -31.75 -22.50
C ARG A 420 -6.85 -30.35 -22.21
N LEU A 421 -7.07 -29.56 -23.27
CA LEU A 421 -7.79 -28.29 -23.15
C LEU A 421 -9.32 -28.53 -23.11
N TRP A 422 -10.07 -27.69 -22.40
CA TRP A 422 -11.52 -27.85 -22.23
C TRP A 422 -12.27 -26.53 -22.49
N ASP A 423 -13.01 -26.50 -23.60
CA ASP A 423 -13.85 -25.37 -24.01
C ASP A 423 -15.25 -25.48 -23.38
N ILE A 424 -15.39 -25.08 -22.11
CA ILE A 424 -16.69 -25.10 -21.42
C ILE A 424 -17.69 -24.15 -22.10
N SER A 425 -18.98 -24.52 -22.08
CA SER A 425 -20.08 -23.69 -22.56
C SER A 425 -20.38 -22.49 -21.65
N SER A 426 -21.14 -21.53 -22.17
CA SER A 426 -21.70 -20.40 -21.41
C SER A 426 -22.55 -20.86 -20.22
N SER A 427 -23.33 -21.96 -20.38
CA SER A 427 -24.12 -22.59 -19.32
C SER A 427 -23.24 -23.18 -18.21
N GLU A 428 -22.23 -23.98 -18.54
CA GLU A 428 -21.28 -24.53 -17.56
C GLU A 428 -20.53 -23.42 -16.81
N ARG A 429 -20.17 -22.34 -17.52
CA ARG A 429 -19.54 -21.14 -16.94
C ARG A 429 -20.51 -20.36 -16.02
N MET A 430 -21.82 -20.40 -16.28
CA MET A 430 -22.83 -19.82 -15.40
C MET A 430 -23.11 -20.71 -14.17
N ASP A 431 -23.04 -22.03 -14.31
CA ASP A 431 -23.18 -22.99 -13.22
C ASP A 431 -21.96 -22.97 -12.27
N LEU A 432 -20.76 -22.73 -12.81
CA LEU A 432 -19.56 -22.34 -12.06
C LEU A 432 -19.80 -21.10 -11.19
N LEU A 433 -20.37 -20.03 -11.78
CA LEU A 433 -20.69 -18.81 -11.04
C LEU A 433 -21.75 -19.05 -9.95
N ARG A 434 -22.73 -19.91 -10.20
CA ARG A 434 -23.73 -20.32 -9.21
C ARG A 434 -23.11 -21.14 -8.07
N ARG A 435 -22.16 -22.05 -8.37
CA ARG A 435 -21.39 -22.79 -7.34
C ARG A 435 -20.62 -21.84 -6.42
N TYR A 436 -19.88 -20.88 -6.97
CA TYR A 436 -19.19 -19.86 -6.18
C TYR A 436 -20.14 -19.08 -5.27
N VAL A 437 -21.27 -18.59 -5.81
CA VAL A 437 -22.30 -17.88 -5.05
C VAL A 437 -22.85 -18.75 -3.91
N ASN A 438 -23.18 -20.01 -4.18
CA ASN A 438 -23.70 -20.96 -3.20
C ASN A 438 -22.70 -21.21 -2.06
N TYR A 439 -21.41 -21.41 -2.37
CA TYR A 439 -20.36 -21.57 -1.35
C TYR A 439 -20.12 -20.26 -0.57
N GLY A 440 -20.26 -19.11 -1.22
CA GLY A 440 -20.22 -17.80 -0.57
C GLY A 440 -21.37 -17.60 0.44
N LEU A 441 -22.61 -17.96 0.07
CA LEU A 441 -23.79 -17.87 0.95
C LEU A 441 -23.67 -18.78 2.17
N LEU A 442 -23.04 -19.95 2.02
CA LEU A 442 -22.75 -20.86 3.13
C LEU A 442 -21.61 -20.35 4.04
N HIS A 443 -20.64 -19.61 3.49
CA HIS A 443 -19.46 -19.13 4.23
C HIS A 443 -19.65 -17.77 4.92
N TRP A 444 -20.28 -16.80 4.24
CA TRP A 444 -20.52 -15.44 4.78
C TRP A 444 -21.96 -15.21 5.27
N GLY A 445 -22.88 -16.13 4.95
CA GLY A 445 -24.29 -16.06 5.33
C GLY A 445 -25.22 -15.70 4.17
N SER A 446 -26.49 -16.07 4.33
CA SER A 446 -27.59 -15.81 3.39
C SER A 446 -28.45 -14.59 3.77
N ASP A 447 -28.11 -13.90 4.86
CA ASP A 447 -28.70 -12.61 5.23
C ASP A 447 -28.20 -11.47 4.33
N ALA A 448 -28.84 -10.30 4.40
CA ALA A 448 -28.52 -9.17 3.52
C ALA A 448 -27.03 -8.76 3.54
N LYS A 449 -26.36 -8.81 4.69
CA LYS A 449 -24.92 -8.53 4.80
C LYS A 449 -24.08 -9.64 4.16
N GLY A 450 -24.44 -10.90 4.39
CA GLY A 450 -23.80 -12.05 3.77
C GLY A 450 -23.91 -12.00 2.24
N VAL A 451 -25.12 -11.82 1.69
CA VAL A 451 -25.39 -11.66 0.25
C VAL A 451 -24.52 -10.57 -0.40
N GLU A 452 -24.43 -9.38 0.19
CA GLU A 452 -23.60 -8.31 -0.38
C GLU A 452 -22.09 -8.54 -0.18
N THR A 453 -21.70 -9.37 0.80
CA THR A 453 -20.31 -9.86 0.92
C THR A 453 -19.97 -10.84 -0.20
N VAL A 454 -20.88 -11.80 -0.51
CA VAL A 454 -20.76 -12.66 -1.70
C VAL A 454 -20.64 -11.79 -2.96
N ARG A 455 -21.52 -10.78 -3.10
CA ARG A 455 -21.52 -9.88 -4.25
C ARG A 455 -20.18 -9.14 -4.40
N ARG A 456 -19.60 -8.59 -3.32
CA ARG A 456 -18.29 -7.91 -3.41
C ARG A 456 -17.21 -8.86 -3.94
N PHE A 457 -17.03 -10.03 -3.32
CA PHE A 457 -15.94 -10.95 -3.71
C PHE A 457 -16.17 -11.62 -5.08
N PHE A 458 -17.43 -11.88 -5.47
CA PHE A 458 -17.80 -12.27 -6.83
C PHE A 458 -17.30 -11.23 -7.84
N LEU A 459 -17.58 -9.95 -7.62
CA LEU A 459 -17.19 -8.87 -8.52
C LEU A 459 -15.66 -8.65 -8.58
N GLU A 460 -14.93 -8.86 -7.47
CA GLU A 460 -13.45 -8.85 -7.50
C GLU A 460 -12.90 -10.02 -8.34
N TRP A 461 -13.47 -11.22 -8.22
CA TRP A 461 -13.06 -12.37 -9.03
C TRP A 461 -13.41 -12.20 -10.52
N GLN A 462 -14.57 -11.61 -10.85
CA GLN A 462 -14.95 -11.31 -12.24
C GLN A 462 -13.89 -10.45 -12.96
N SER A 463 -13.15 -9.59 -12.25
CA SER A 463 -12.04 -8.83 -12.83
C SER A 463 -10.91 -9.69 -13.44
N PHE A 464 -10.87 -10.99 -13.11
CA PHE A 464 -9.98 -11.98 -13.73
C PHE A 464 -10.73 -12.96 -14.65
N LEU A 465 -11.88 -13.48 -14.22
CA LEU A 465 -12.67 -14.47 -14.98
C LEU A 465 -13.20 -13.91 -16.31
N CYS A 466 -13.41 -12.59 -16.41
CA CYS A 466 -13.76 -11.92 -17.67
C CYS A 466 -12.65 -11.97 -18.74
N ARG A 467 -11.44 -12.44 -18.40
CA ARG A 467 -10.29 -12.51 -19.30
C ARG A 467 -10.14 -13.84 -20.03
N TYR A 468 -10.97 -14.83 -19.70
CA TYR A 468 -11.05 -16.09 -20.44
C TYR A 468 -11.63 -15.85 -21.83
N VAL A 469 -10.91 -16.30 -22.86
CA VAL A 469 -11.45 -16.44 -24.21
C VAL A 469 -11.81 -17.93 -24.45
N PRO A 470 -13.04 -18.24 -24.90
CA PRO A 470 -13.42 -19.59 -25.35
C PRO A 470 -12.46 -20.15 -26.39
N LEU A 471 -12.16 -21.45 -26.32
CA LEU A 471 -11.11 -22.03 -27.17
C LEU A 471 -11.52 -22.05 -28.64
N GLY A 472 -12.80 -22.30 -28.94
CA GLY A 472 -13.37 -22.21 -30.29
C GLY A 472 -13.32 -20.80 -30.90
N LEU A 473 -13.08 -19.75 -30.10
CA LEU A 473 -12.92 -18.36 -30.55
C LEU A 473 -11.45 -17.96 -30.78
N LEU A 474 -10.48 -18.78 -30.35
CA LEU A 474 -9.06 -18.53 -30.58
C LEU A 474 -8.62 -19.05 -31.95
N GLU A 475 -7.81 -18.26 -32.66
CA GLU A 475 -7.02 -18.71 -33.82
C GLU A 475 -5.91 -19.68 -33.38
N ARG A 476 -5.37 -19.45 -32.18
CA ARG A 476 -4.18 -20.12 -31.63
C ARG A 476 -4.39 -20.44 -30.14
N PRO A 477 -5.20 -21.45 -29.80
CA PRO A 477 -5.28 -21.95 -28.43
C PRO A 477 -3.96 -22.62 -28.02
N PRO A 478 -3.57 -22.59 -26.72
CA PRO A 478 -4.21 -21.86 -25.62
C PRO A 478 -3.84 -20.37 -25.57
N GLN A 479 -4.72 -19.54 -24.99
CA GLN A 479 -4.42 -18.13 -24.67
C GLN A 479 -3.25 -18.04 -23.69
N ARG A 480 -2.26 -17.18 -23.98
CA ARG A 480 -1.04 -17.07 -23.18
C ARG A 480 -1.23 -16.20 -21.91
N SER A 481 -0.41 -16.46 -20.89
CA SER A 481 -0.49 -15.80 -19.57
C SER A 481 -0.30 -14.27 -19.55
N ASN A 482 0.17 -13.69 -20.65
CA ASN A 482 0.37 -12.26 -20.88
C ASN A 482 -0.60 -11.66 -21.92
N GLU A 483 -1.44 -12.47 -22.56
CA GLU A 483 -2.39 -12.04 -23.59
C GLU A 483 -3.73 -11.62 -22.97
N ARG A 484 -4.13 -10.38 -23.26
CA ARG A 484 -5.46 -9.85 -22.89
C ARG A 484 -6.51 -10.22 -23.94
N PRO A 485 -7.77 -10.46 -23.60
CA PRO A 485 -8.82 -10.50 -24.62
C PRO A 485 -8.87 -9.13 -25.35
N PRO A 486 -9.05 -9.12 -26.69
CA PRO A 486 -9.56 -7.93 -27.37
C PRO A 486 -11.03 -7.70 -26.99
N ALA A 487 -11.68 -6.68 -27.56
CA ALA A 487 -13.14 -6.63 -27.53
C ALA A 487 -13.70 -7.68 -28.51
N TYR A 488 -14.55 -8.59 -28.03
CA TYR A 488 -15.13 -9.66 -28.84
C TYR A 488 -16.57 -10.01 -28.41
N PHE A 489 -17.34 -10.59 -29.33
CA PHE A 489 -18.62 -11.25 -29.05
C PHE A 489 -18.38 -12.73 -28.74
N GLY A 490 -19.03 -13.25 -27.69
CA GLY A 490 -19.02 -14.68 -27.38
C GLY A 490 -19.85 -15.51 -28.37
N ARG A 491 -19.92 -16.82 -28.15
CA ARG A 491 -20.81 -17.74 -28.89
C ARG A 491 -22.29 -17.43 -28.68
N ASP A 492 -22.62 -16.72 -27.61
CA ASP A 492 -23.96 -16.21 -27.28
C ASP A 492 -23.89 -14.91 -26.45
N ASP A 493 -25.06 -14.32 -26.16
CA ASP A 493 -25.23 -13.10 -25.36
C ASP A 493 -24.69 -13.23 -23.92
N LEU A 494 -24.81 -14.41 -23.31
CA LEU A 494 -24.41 -14.66 -21.93
C LEU A 494 -22.89 -14.77 -21.81
N GLU A 495 -22.25 -15.40 -22.80
CA GLU A 495 -20.81 -15.44 -22.94
C GLU A 495 -20.22 -14.06 -23.27
N THR A 496 -20.89 -13.30 -24.12
CA THR A 496 -20.56 -11.88 -24.39
C THR A 496 -20.62 -11.04 -23.11
N LEU A 497 -21.68 -11.22 -22.30
CA LEU A 497 -21.82 -10.55 -21.01
C LEU A 497 -20.71 -10.96 -20.02
N MET A 498 -20.29 -12.24 -20.02
CA MET A 498 -19.17 -12.75 -19.23
C MET A 498 -17.78 -12.43 -19.82
N ALA A 499 -17.67 -11.90 -21.03
CA ALA A 499 -16.43 -11.41 -21.63
C ALA A 499 -16.21 -9.90 -21.39
N SER A 500 -17.29 -9.16 -21.08
CA SER A 500 -17.26 -7.71 -20.87
C SER A 500 -16.23 -7.31 -19.81
N GLN A 501 -15.48 -6.24 -20.08
CA GLN A 501 -14.52 -5.64 -19.15
C GLN A 501 -15.17 -4.56 -18.25
N ARG A 502 -16.50 -4.36 -18.35
CA ARG A 502 -17.24 -3.31 -17.63
C ARG A 502 -17.77 -3.80 -16.29
N SER A 503 -17.60 -2.98 -15.26
CA SER A 503 -18.06 -3.29 -13.90
C SER A 503 -19.58 -3.50 -13.82
N GLU A 504 -20.32 -2.74 -14.62
CA GLU A 504 -21.79 -2.71 -14.68
C GLU A 504 -22.37 -4.04 -15.17
N ASP A 505 -21.68 -4.68 -16.11
CA ASP A 505 -22.06 -5.99 -16.65
C ASP A 505 -21.78 -7.11 -15.64
N TRP A 506 -20.70 -7.00 -14.86
CA TRP A 506 -20.45 -7.93 -13.74
C TRP A 506 -21.48 -7.74 -12.62
N VAL A 507 -21.91 -6.50 -12.35
CA VAL A 507 -23.02 -6.21 -11.44
C VAL A 507 -24.32 -6.82 -11.96
N ARG A 508 -24.59 -6.76 -13.27
CA ARG A 508 -25.73 -7.44 -13.92
C ARG A 508 -25.66 -8.97 -13.76
N LEU A 509 -24.51 -9.59 -14.01
CA LEU A 509 -24.28 -11.03 -13.75
C LEU A 509 -24.53 -11.39 -12.27
N SER A 510 -24.02 -10.57 -11.34
CA SER A 510 -24.29 -10.76 -9.91
C SER A 510 -25.77 -10.65 -9.58
N ALA A 511 -26.51 -9.78 -10.28
CA ALA A 511 -27.94 -9.59 -10.08
C ALA A 511 -28.79 -10.75 -10.61
N MET A 512 -28.28 -11.54 -11.57
CA MET A 512 -28.92 -12.77 -12.03
C MET A 512 -28.82 -13.92 -11.00
N LEU A 513 -27.89 -13.83 -10.04
CA LEU A 513 -27.61 -14.89 -9.04
C LEU A 513 -27.95 -14.49 -7.60
N LEU A 514 -27.91 -13.20 -7.28
CA LEU A 514 -28.12 -12.62 -5.94
C LEU A 514 -29.24 -11.55 -5.91
N GLY A 515 -30.01 -11.43 -6.99
CA GLY A 515 -31.00 -10.36 -7.20
C GLY A 515 -30.38 -8.95 -7.22
N PRO A 516 -31.21 -7.91 -7.34
CA PRO A 516 -30.74 -6.54 -7.53
C PRO A 516 -29.87 -6.05 -6.34
N PRO A 517 -28.77 -5.32 -6.60
CA PRO A 517 -27.97 -4.72 -5.55
C PRO A 517 -28.69 -3.53 -4.88
N PRO A 518 -28.20 -3.03 -3.73
CA PRO A 518 -28.78 -1.88 -3.05
C PRO A 518 -28.90 -0.62 -3.94
N PRO A 519 -29.92 0.24 -3.75
CA PRO A 519 -30.09 1.44 -4.55
C PRO A 519 -28.87 2.38 -4.52
N GLY A 520 -28.30 2.64 -5.69
CA GLY A 520 -27.09 3.46 -5.84
C GLY A 520 -25.77 2.74 -5.55
N PHE A 521 -25.77 1.40 -5.47
CA PHE A 521 -24.55 0.59 -5.45
C PHE A 521 -23.74 0.77 -6.74
N THR A 522 -22.45 1.03 -6.59
CA THR A 522 -21.45 1.01 -7.67
C THR A 522 -20.26 0.17 -7.24
N PHE A 523 -19.59 -0.48 -8.21
CA PHE A 523 -18.43 -1.32 -7.95
C PHE A 523 -17.21 -0.81 -8.71
N THR A 524 -16.27 -0.19 -8.01
CA THR A 524 -14.89 -0.05 -8.51
C THR A 524 -14.13 -1.33 -8.16
N PRO A 525 -13.56 -2.04 -9.14
CA PRO A 525 -12.70 -3.20 -8.88
C PRO A 525 -11.48 -2.78 -8.05
N LYS A 526 -11.14 -3.53 -6.99
CA LYS A 526 -9.87 -3.32 -6.28
C LYS A 526 -8.71 -3.58 -7.24
N HIS A 527 -8.81 -4.66 -7.98
CA HIS A 527 -7.90 -4.97 -9.07
C HIS A 527 -8.42 -4.35 -10.37
N LYS A 528 -7.85 -3.23 -10.83
CA LYS A 528 -8.18 -2.66 -12.14
C LYS A 528 -7.80 -3.62 -13.27
N ALA A 529 -8.73 -4.48 -13.67
CA ALA A 529 -8.96 -4.69 -15.08
C ALA A 529 -9.32 -3.31 -15.67
N SER A 530 -8.68 -2.92 -16.77
CA SER A 530 -8.63 -1.52 -17.21
C SER A 530 -9.91 -1.10 -17.95
N ALA A 531 -11.02 -1.03 -17.22
CA ALA A 531 -12.35 -0.71 -17.74
C ALA A 531 -12.47 0.69 -18.38
N GLU A 532 -11.64 1.65 -17.96
CA GLU A 532 -11.65 3.03 -18.48
C GLU A 532 -10.35 3.42 -19.22
N THR A 533 -9.31 2.58 -19.17
CA THR A 533 -7.95 2.94 -19.63
C THR A 533 -7.55 2.30 -20.96
N CYS A 534 -8.50 2.15 -21.88
CA CYS A 534 -8.22 1.82 -23.28
C CYS A 534 -8.04 3.08 -24.15
N ARG A 535 -7.47 4.16 -23.59
CA ARG A 535 -7.34 5.48 -24.26
C ARG A 535 -5.93 6.07 -24.28
N GLN A 536 -4.94 5.48 -23.61
CA GLN A 536 -3.54 5.87 -23.73
C GLN A 536 -2.61 4.71 -23.34
N LEU A 537 -1.47 4.61 -24.04
CA LEU A 537 -0.43 3.62 -23.75
C LEU A 537 0.38 4.06 -22.52
N THR A 538 0.21 3.37 -21.41
CA THR A 538 1.23 3.23 -20.34
C THR A 538 0.83 2.08 -19.42
N MET A 539 1.80 1.28 -18.96
CA MET A 539 1.52 0.20 -18.01
C MET A 539 1.39 0.80 -16.60
N SER A 540 0.16 1.08 -16.14
CA SER A 540 -0.06 1.53 -14.76
C SER A 540 0.36 0.47 -13.73
N ASP A 541 1.01 0.91 -12.65
CA ASP A 541 1.62 0.01 -11.68
C ASP A 541 0.62 -0.47 -10.63
N TRP A 542 0.24 -1.74 -10.76
CA TRP A 542 -0.78 -2.46 -9.96
C TRP A 542 -0.60 -2.42 -8.43
N ALA A 543 0.52 -1.91 -7.92
CA ALA A 543 0.77 -1.72 -6.48
C ALA A 543 0.52 -0.27 -6.00
N LYS A 544 0.74 0.77 -6.82
CA LYS A 544 0.41 2.16 -6.44
C LYS A 544 -1.08 2.30 -6.15
N GLU A 545 -1.91 1.65 -6.96
CA GLU A 545 -3.36 1.66 -6.81
C GLU A 545 -3.85 0.84 -5.59
N MET A 546 -3.02 -0.08 -5.07
CA MET A 546 -3.27 -0.73 -3.76
C MET A 546 -2.91 0.20 -2.60
N GLU A 547 -1.79 0.92 -2.74
CA GLU A 547 -1.26 1.85 -1.75
C GLU A 547 -2.23 3.04 -1.54
N GLU A 548 -2.84 3.55 -2.61
CA GLU A 548 -3.93 4.55 -2.56
C GLU A 548 -5.19 4.02 -1.86
N ALA A 549 -5.55 2.75 -2.10
CA ALA A 549 -6.75 2.12 -1.53
C ALA A 549 -6.63 1.89 0.00
N GLU A 550 -5.46 1.46 0.49
CA GLU A 550 -5.23 1.31 1.95
C GLU A 550 -5.11 2.67 2.67
N GLN A 551 -4.56 3.70 2.02
CA GLN A 551 -4.46 5.05 2.60
C GLN A 551 -5.84 5.71 2.85
N LEU A 552 -6.88 5.30 2.11
CA LEU A 552 -8.24 5.83 2.27
C LEU A 552 -8.96 5.36 3.54
N GLU A 553 -8.53 4.27 4.20
CA GLU A 553 -9.16 3.81 5.46
C GLU A 553 -8.74 4.61 6.71
N TYR A 554 -7.70 5.46 6.64
CA TYR A 554 -7.02 5.99 7.83
C TYR A 554 -7.09 7.51 8.06
N GLN A 555 -7.93 8.24 7.33
CA GLN A 555 -8.02 9.71 7.48
C GLN A 555 -8.91 10.15 8.66
N LEU A 556 -8.33 10.94 9.58
CA LEU A 556 -9.04 11.61 10.68
C LEU A 556 -9.74 12.89 10.19
N PRO A 557 -10.81 13.37 10.86
CA PRO A 557 -11.47 14.63 10.50
C PRO A 557 -10.53 15.84 10.64
N PRO A 558 -10.61 16.84 9.73
CA PRO A 558 -9.83 18.07 9.85
C PRO A 558 -10.24 18.87 11.10
N PRO A 559 -9.32 19.66 11.70
CA PRO A 559 -9.59 20.42 12.91
C PRO A 559 -10.62 21.54 12.67
N VAL A 560 -11.38 21.85 13.71
CA VAL A 560 -12.46 22.86 13.70
C VAL A 560 -12.09 24.03 14.60
N MET A 561 -12.24 25.25 14.09
CA MET A 561 -11.93 26.48 14.81
C MET A 561 -13.22 27.21 15.22
N GLU A 562 -13.49 27.28 16.51
CA GLU A 562 -14.54 28.11 17.11
C GLU A 562 -13.95 29.45 17.57
N TYR A 563 -14.62 30.57 17.30
CA TYR A 563 -14.18 31.89 17.78
C TYR A 563 -15.29 32.58 18.58
N ASN A 564 -15.06 32.76 19.88
CA ASN A 564 -15.98 33.47 20.76
C ASN A 564 -15.59 34.96 20.82
N LYS A 565 -16.36 35.79 20.11
CA LYS A 565 -16.15 37.24 20.01
C LYS A 565 -16.22 37.96 21.35
N ASP A 566 -17.03 37.47 22.28
CA ASP A 566 -17.35 38.17 23.53
C ASP A 566 -16.31 37.94 24.64
N LYS A 567 -15.39 36.97 24.43
CA LYS A 567 -14.32 36.62 25.38
C LYS A 567 -12.91 36.70 24.80
N SER A 568 -12.76 37.05 23.53
CA SER A 568 -11.46 37.03 22.81
C SER A 568 -10.76 35.66 22.84
N ILE A 569 -11.53 34.56 22.86
CA ILE A 569 -11.01 33.19 22.88
C ILE A 569 -11.26 32.51 21.53
N LYS A 570 -10.19 31.96 20.96
CA LYS A 570 -10.22 31.07 19.80
C LYS A 570 -10.00 29.64 20.29
N ARG A 571 -10.99 28.76 20.12
CA ARG A 571 -10.90 27.34 20.49
C ARG A 571 -10.62 26.51 19.24
N GLU A 572 -9.58 25.70 19.30
CA GLU A 572 -9.24 24.69 18.29
C GLU A 572 -9.69 23.32 18.77
N ILE A 573 -10.37 22.56 17.93
CA ILE A 573 -10.85 21.20 18.20
C ILE A 573 -10.22 20.25 17.18
N SER A 574 -9.43 19.30 17.65
CA SER A 574 -8.87 18.21 16.86
C SER A 574 -9.26 16.84 17.45
N TYR A 575 -9.08 15.79 16.67
CA TYR A 575 -9.38 14.42 17.07
C TYR A 575 -8.12 13.56 16.95
N GLN A 576 -7.86 12.75 17.97
CA GLN A 576 -6.72 11.82 18.04
C GLN A 576 -7.23 10.43 18.43
N ARG A 577 -6.39 9.40 18.29
CA ARG A 577 -6.68 8.05 18.76
C ARG A 577 -5.73 7.66 19.88
N ASP A 578 -6.23 6.92 20.87
CA ASP A 578 -5.39 6.30 21.89
C ASP A 578 -4.77 4.98 21.36
N GLU A 579 -3.90 4.37 22.17
CA GLU A 579 -3.25 3.08 21.85
C GLU A 579 -4.25 1.91 21.73
N ASN A 580 -5.46 2.07 22.27
CA ASN A 580 -6.57 1.13 22.16
C ASN A 580 -7.47 1.40 20.93
N GLY A 581 -7.15 2.41 20.12
CA GLY A 581 -7.88 2.80 18.92
C GLY A 581 -9.10 3.70 19.13
N ASN A 582 -9.45 4.04 20.37
CA ASN A 582 -10.57 4.92 20.72
C ASN A 582 -10.31 6.35 20.22
N LEU A 583 -11.34 6.99 19.65
CA LEU A 583 -11.25 8.38 19.22
C LEU A 583 -11.51 9.33 20.41
N PHE A 584 -10.54 10.17 20.75
CA PHE A 584 -10.70 11.22 21.75
C PHE A 584 -10.58 12.62 21.14
N LYS A 585 -11.27 13.59 21.76
CA LYS A 585 -11.32 14.99 21.33
C LYS A 585 -10.30 15.80 22.13
N VAL A 586 -9.39 16.48 21.43
CA VAL A 586 -8.46 17.45 22.01
C VAL A 586 -8.97 18.85 21.70
N SER A 587 -9.14 19.68 22.73
CA SER A 587 -9.56 21.08 22.58
C SER A 587 -8.58 22.05 23.24
N SER A 588 -7.97 22.90 22.44
CA SER A 588 -7.04 23.95 22.89
C SER A 588 -7.72 25.31 22.84
N GLU A 589 -7.58 26.12 23.89
CA GLU A 589 -8.11 27.49 23.92
C GLU A 589 -6.98 28.52 23.89
N LEU A 590 -7.06 29.46 22.95
CA LEU A 590 -6.10 30.54 22.73
C LEU A 590 -6.78 31.87 23.06
N GLN A 591 -6.34 32.52 24.15
CA GLN A 591 -6.86 33.83 24.58
C GLN A 591 -6.02 34.96 23.96
N VAL A 592 -6.69 35.94 23.33
CA VAL A 592 -6.02 37.08 22.68
C VAL A 592 -5.90 38.26 23.65
N GLU A 593 -4.68 38.54 24.12
CA GLU A 593 -4.39 39.66 25.02
C GLU A 593 -4.10 40.96 24.24
N VAL A 594 -4.79 42.04 24.59
CA VAL A 594 -4.60 43.37 23.98
C VAL A 594 -3.63 44.21 24.82
N ARG A 595 -2.35 44.24 24.42
CA ARG A 595 -1.31 45.01 25.12
C ARG A 595 -1.27 46.48 24.67
N LYS A 596 -1.27 47.41 25.63
CA LYS A 596 -1.07 48.85 25.38
C LYS A 596 0.41 49.14 25.08
N LEU A 597 0.68 49.94 24.06
CA LEU A 597 2.02 50.39 23.67
C LEU A 597 2.18 51.90 23.93
N SER A 598 3.42 52.36 24.08
CA SER A 598 3.71 53.79 24.26
C SER A 598 3.39 54.59 22.99
N LYS A 599 2.95 55.84 23.16
CA LYS A 599 2.56 56.71 22.03
C LYS A 599 3.68 56.91 21.01
N SER A 600 4.94 56.94 21.45
CA SER A 600 6.12 57.05 20.58
C SER A 600 6.37 55.79 19.74
N ILE A 601 6.17 54.59 20.29
CA ILE A 601 6.27 53.33 19.54
C ILE A 601 5.10 53.18 18.56
N ALA A 602 3.88 53.53 18.99
CA ALA A 602 2.71 53.54 18.10
C ALA A 602 2.92 54.47 16.89
N ARG A 603 3.31 55.73 17.14
CA ARG A 603 3.52 56.73 16.09
C ARG A 603 4.68 56.40 15.13
N ARG A 604 5.71 55.67 15.60
CA ARG A 604 6.77 55.13 14.73
C ARG A 604 6.29 54.00 13.82
N LYS A 605 5.23 53.25 14.18
CA LYS A 605 4.61 52.28 13.28
C LYS A 605 3.82 52.93 12.14
N GLU A 606 3.49 54.22 12.24
CA GLU A 606 2.77 54.97 11.20
C GLU A 606 3.74 55.67 10.21
N TRP A 607 5.05 55.59 10.43
CA TRP A 607 6.04 56.24 9.58
C TRP A 607 6.15 55.56 8.22
N LYS A 608 6.07 56.36 7.15
CA LYS A 608 6.32 55.89 5.78
C LYS A 608 7.81 55.54 5.65
N LYS A 609 8.10 54.33 5.18
CA LYS A 609 9.45 53.84 4.89
C LYS A 609 10.02 54.53 3.64
N PHE A 610 11.33 54.40 3.43
CA PHE A 610 12.07 55.04 2.34
C PHE A 610 13.10 54.09 1.72
N GLY A 611 13.61 54.44 0.53
CA GLY A 611 14.55 53.59 -0.22
C GLY A 611 13.91 52.27 -0.66
N ALA A 612 14.68 51.18 -0.64
CA ALA A 612 14.22 49.85 -1.07
C ALA A 612 13.01 49.30 -0.29
N ALA A 613 12.64 49.91 0.84
CA ALA A 613 11.48 49.54 1.65
C ALA A 613 10.31 50.54 1.55
N GLU A 614 10.31 51.53 0.63
CA GLU A 614 9.23 52.54 0.54
C GLU A 614 7.85 51.94 0.19
N SER A 615 7.82 50.83 -0.55
CA SER A 615 6.61 50.07 -0.89
C SER A 615 6.09 49.16 0.24
N ASP A 616 6.87 49.00 1.31
CA ASP A 616 6.58 48.11 2.42
C ASP A 616 5.58 48.76 3.40
N GLY A 617 4.65 48.00 3.96
CA GLY A 617 3.60 48.54 4.85
C GLY A 617 4.16 49.23 6.12
N PRO A 618 3.44 50.19 6.72
CA PRO A 618 3.90 50.88 7.93
C PRO A 618 4.15 49.93 9.12
N GLY A 619 5.25 50.17 9.84
CA GLY A 619 5.68 49.34 10.98
C GLY A 619 6.72 48.26 10.64
N PRO A 620 7.22 47.53 11.66
CA PRO A 620 8.26 46.52 11.46
C PRO A 620 7.70 45.31 10.69
N ASN A 621 8.42 44.91 9.65
CA ASN A 621 8.13 43.71 8.84
C ASN A 621 9.19 42.66 9.17
N SER A 622 8.81 41.48 9.67
CA SER A 622 9.76 40.51 10.24
C SER A 622 10.66 39.79 9.22
N ALA A 623 10.47 40.01 7.91
CA ALA A 623 11.32 39.47 6.86
C ALA A 623 12.55 40.35 6.52
N ASN A 624 12.57 41.59 6.99
CA ASN A 624 13.58 42.61 6.65
C ASN A 624 13.85 43.64 7.77
N THR A 625 12.97 43.71 8.78
CA THR A 625 13.15 44.50 10.01
C THR A 625 13.52 43.58 11.17
N TYR A 626 14.78 43.15 11.18
CA TYR A 626 15.38 42.54 12.37
C TYR A 626 15.66 43.64 13.41
N PRO A 627 15.59 43.35 14.73
CA PRO A 627 16.28 44.21 15.68
C PRO A 627 17.77 44.16 15.34
N ALA A 628 18.36 45.31 15.01
CA ALA A 628 19.80 45.48 15.17
C ALA A 628 20.15 45.28 16.66
N GLU A 629 21.42 44.96 16.94
CA GLU A 629 21.91 44.67 18.30
C GLU A 629 21.37 45.67 19.33
N GLU A 630 20.97 45.18 20.50
CA GLU A 630 20.49 46.04 21.58
C GLU A 630 21.65 46.89 22.09
N VAL A 631 21.78 48.10 21.55
CA VAL A 631 22.72 49.12 22.01
C VAL A 631 22.26 49.59 23.39
N PHE A 632 22.72 48.87 24.42
CA PHE A 632 22.56 49.24 25.82
C PHE A 632 23.30 50.56 26.07
N LEU A 633 22.58 51.67 25.98
CA LEU A 633 23.00 52.96 26.52
C LEU A 633 23.05 52.84 28.05
N GLN A 634 24.18 52.36 28.56
CA GLN A 634 24.50 52.32 29.98
C GLN A 634 24.66 53.76 30.49
N PHE A 635 23.55 54.35 30.96
CA PHE A 635 23.61 55.56 31.77
C PHE A 635 24.40 55.21 33.04
N VAL A 636 25.56 55.85 33.22
CA VAL A 636 26.45 55.58 34.35
C VAL A 636 25.88 56.18 35.63
N SER A 637 25.04 55.40 36.30
CA SER A 637 24.65 55.55 37.71
C SER A 637 24.86 54.21 38.43
N GLY A 638 26.04 53.61 38.24
CA GLY A 638 26.33 52.24 38.70
C GLY A 638 26.93 52.14 40.11
N ARG A 639 27.29 50.92 40.49
CA ARG A 639 28.32 50.61 41.48
C ARG A 639 29.21 49.47 40.94
N PRO A 640 30.53 49.49 41.21
CA PRO A 640 31.49 48.55 40.61
C PRO A 640 31.52 47.18 41.31
N GLU A 641 30.36 46.69 41.75
CA GLU A 641 30.22 45.47 42.55
C GLU A 641 29.53 44.36 41.71
N ASP A 642 28.48 44.70 40.95
CA ASP A 642 27.68 43.81 40.09
C ASP A 642 28.42 43.19 38.88
N GLU A 643 29.64 43.66 38.57
CA GLU A 643 30.43 43.17 37.43
C GLU A 643 31.36 42.00 37.81
N ALA A 644 31.63 41.81 39.11
CA ALA A 644 32.45 40.69 39.61
C ALA A 644 31.69 39.34 39.58
N GLU A 645 30.42 39.30 39.96
CA GLU A 645 29.63 38.06 39.99
C GLU A 645 29.45 37.43 38.60
N LYS A 646 29.23 38.25 37.56
CA LYS A 646 28.92 37.75 36.21
C LYS A 646 30.08 37.02 35.53
N GLN A 647 31.32 37.39 35.85
CA GLN A 647 32.50 36.67 35.33
C GLN A 647 32.70 35.30 36.02
N ALA A 648 32.20 35.12 37.25
CA ALA A 648 32.24 33.83 37.94
C ALA A 648 31.25 32.83 37.32
N ASP A 649 30.00 33.24 37.08
CA ASP A 649 28.96 32.37 36.51
C ASP A 649 29.31 31.83 35.11
N GLU A 650 29.94 32.66 34.24
CA GLU A 650 30.30 32.21 32.89
C GLU A 650 31.40 31.13 32.90
N LEU A 651 32.29 31.14 33.90
CA LEU A 651 33.29 30.10 34.12
C LEU A 651 32.67 28.80 34.66
N VAL A 652 31.71 28.90 35.58
CA VAL A 652 30.99 27.72 36.13
C VAL A 652 30.22 26.96 35.05
N SER A 653 29.73 27.65 34.02
CA SER A 653 28.95 27.05 32.92
C SER A 653 29.70 26.00 32.07
N LYS A 654 31.04 25.93 32.16
CA LYS A 654 31.91 25.17 31.24
C LYS A 654 32.49 23.88 31.83
N MET A 655 32.03 23.42 33.01
CA MET A 655 32.51 22.18 33.65
C MET A 655 31.59 20.96 33.39
N PRO A 656 32.13 19.72 33.32
CA PRO A 656 31.37 18.51 32.99
C PRO A 656 30.47 18.02 34.14
N LYS A 657 29.37 17.35 33.76
CA LYS A 657 28.28 16.93 34.66
C LYS A 657 28.62 15.67 35.46
N ASN A 658 28.71 15.76 36.80
CA ASN A 658 28.36 14.68 37.76
C ASN A 658 28.48 15.07 39.27
N VAL A 659 27.85 16.17 39.72
CA VAL A 659 27.81 16.52 41.17
C VAL A 659 26.42 16.99 41.63
N ALA A 660 25.55 16.05 42.00
CA ALA A 660 24.29 16.32 42.70
C ALA A 660 23.73 15.08 43.42
N THR A 661 24.36 14.67 44.53
CA THR A 661 23.81 13.65 45.44
C THR A 661 22.88 14.29 46.47
N CYS A 662 21.71 13.66 46.68
CA CYS A 662 20.66 14.12 47.57
C CYS A 662 21.11 14.05 49.03
N ARG A 663 21.05 15.15 49.79
CA ARG A 663 21.54 15.17 51.18
C ARG A 663 20.71 14.31 52.14
N ILE A 664 19.48 13.93 51.77
CA ILE A 664 18.54 13.16 52.61
C ILE A 664 18.66 11.64 52.38
N CYS A 665 18.87 11.19 51.14
CA CYS A 665 18.89 9.76 50.79
C CYS A 665 20.10 9.31 49.93
N ARG A 666 21.07 10.21 49.69
CA ARG A 666 22.32 10.01 48.92
C ARG A 666 22.17 9.57 47.45
N GLY A 667 20.96 9.36 46.94
CA GLY A 667 20.69 9.13 45.52
C GLY A 667 20.97 10.34 44.61
N SER A 668 21.13 10.12 43.31
CA SER A 668 21.54 11.14 42.32
C SER A 668 20.40 12.08 41.89
N HIS A 669 19.95 12.96 42.79
CA HIS A 669 18.99 14.03 42.51
C HIS A 669 19.14 15.19 43.51
N PHE A 670 18.61 16.37 43.16
CA PHE A 670 18.60 17.52 44.08
C PHE A 670 17.68 17.29 45.28
N THR A 671 18.17 17.61 46.48
CA THR A 671 17.48 17.41 47.77
C THR A 671 16.06 17.99 47.83
N THR A 672 15.79 19.07 47.10
CA THR A 672 14.46 19.70 47.00
C THR A 672 13.39 18.81 46.39
N ARG A 673 13.76 17.73 45.67
CA ARG A 673 12.87 16.72 45.07
C ARG A 673 13.00 15.33 45.73
N CYS A 674 13.52 15.25 46.96
CA CYS A 674 13.68 13.96 47.64
C CYS A 674 12.32 13.32 48.00
N PRO A 675 12.06 12.04 47.66
CA PRO A 675 10.82 11.33 48.06
C PRO A 675 10.65 11.13 49.58
N PHE A 676 11.70 11.37 50.38
CA PHE A 676 11.73 11.14 51.83
C PHE A 676 11.80 12.44 52.64
N LYS A 677 11.53 13.59 52.01
CA LYS A 677 11.77 14.93 52.56
C LYS A 677 11.00 15.21 53.86
N ASP A 678 9.80 14.67 54.00
CA ASP A 678 8.87 15.00 55.08
C ASP A 678 8.94 14.01 56.27
N ARG A 679 10.15 13.49 56.55
CA ARG A 679 10.44 12.52 57.64
C ARG A 679 11.64 12.94 58.53
N GLN A 680 12.04 14.20 58.50
CA GLN A 680 13.30 14.64 59.09
C GLN A 680 13.12 15.23 60.51
N ASP A 681 13.21 14.37 61.52
CA ASP A 681 13.34 14.76 62.95
C ASP A 681 14.14 13.70 63.73
N SER A 682 15.48 13.83 63.77
CA SER A 682 16.38 13.35 64.85
C SER A 682 17.88 13.50 64.49
N LEU A 683 18.63 14.22 65.34
CA LEU A 683 20.09 14.14 65.59
C LEU A 683 21.09 14.58 64.47
N ASP A 684 21.73 15.75 64.63
CA ASP A 684 23.05 15.96 65.30
C ASP A 684 24.13 14.85 65.10
N VAL A 685 25.45 15.07 64.92
CA VAL A 685 26.46 16.19 64.85
C VAL A 685 27.74 15.62 64.14
N ASP A 686 28.88 16.26 63.80
CA ASP A 686 29.54 17.60 63.92
C ASP A 686 30.29 17.87 62.56
N GLU A 687 30.97 18.97 62.17
CA GLU A 687 31.90 20.01 62.73
C GLU A 687 33.43 19.72 62.58
N GLN A 688 34.21 20.79 62.26
CA GLN A 688 35.69 20.92 62.27
C GLN A 688 36.51 20.20 61.15
N ALA A 689 37.59 20.76 60.56
CA ALA A 689 38.14 22.13 60.52
C ALA A 689 39.13 22.36 59.33
N MET A 690 39.45 23.65 59.05
CA MET A 690 40.60 24.18 58.27
C MET A 690 41.64 24.78 59.26
N PRO A 691 42.73 25.56 58.92
CA PRO A 691 43.33 26.01 57.64
C PRO A 691 44.73 25.34 57.39
N ILE A 692 45.86 25.86 56.84
CA ILE A 692 46.47 27.19 56.55
C ILE A 692 47.33 27.12 55.24
N ALA A 693 47.79 28.27 54.73
CA ALA A 693 48.77 28.44 53.64
C ALA A 693 50.23 28.09 54.08
N ASP A 694 51.31 28.26 53.30
CA ASP A 694 51.83 29.56 52.81
C ASP A 694 52.89 29.46 51.65
N THR A 695 53.53 30.58 51.31
CA THR A 695 54.31 30.91 50.10
C THR A 695 55.69 30.24 49.86
N SER A 696 56.10 30.22 48.57
CA SER A 696 57.36 30.82 48.02
C SER A 696 58.31 29.96 47.14
N ASN A 697 58.85 30.64 46.11
CA ASN A 697 60.15 30.50 45.41
C ASN A 697 60.75 29.14 44.92
N ALA A 698 60.66 28.96 43.60
CA ALA A 698 61.78 28.98 42.63
C ALA A 698 62.87 27.87 42.56
N SER A 699 63.53 27.82 41.38
CA SER A 699 64.70 27.02 40.94
C SER A 699 64.45 25.56 40.48
N ALA A 700 65.24 24.95 39.59
CA ALA A 700 66.03 25.47 38.44
C ALA A 700 66.54 24.30 37.55
N ALA A 701 66.83 24.58 36.26
CA ALA A 701 67.63 23.74 35.33
C ALA A 701 67.02 22.36 34.91
N SER A 702 67.40 21.72 33.80
CA SER A 702 68.30 22.10 32.69
C SER A 702 68.01 21.30 31.39
N ALA A 703 68.31 21.92 30.23
CA ALA A 703 68.94 21.41 28.97
C ALA A 703 68.82 19.91 28.53
N ALA A 704 68.81 19.50 27.25
CA ALA A 704 68.97 20.15 25.92
C ALA A 704 68.17 19.31 24.85
N ALA A 705 68.15 19.53 23.53
CA ALA A 705 68.86 20.41 22.58
C ALA A 705 67.92 20.71 21.35
N ALA A 706 67.96 21.86 20.67
CA ALA A 706 68.73 22.20 19.44
C ALA A 706 68.50 21.24 18.23
N ASN A 707 68.19 21.65 16.98
CA ASN A 707 68.03 22.94 16.26
C ASN A 707 66.82 22.81 15.26
N GLY A 708 66.26 23.82 14.54
CA GLY A 708 66.69 25.15 14.07
C GLY A 708 67.10 25.10 12.58
N GLY A 709 66.73 25.99 11.62
CA GLY A 709 65.85 27.18 11.56
C GLY A 709 65.20 27.29 10.13
N VAL A 710 64.94 28.42 9.46
CA VAL A 710 65.29 29.86 9.62
C VAL A 710 64.31 30.76 8.80
N GLY A 711 63.94 31.94 9.34
CA GLY A 711 63.71 33.19 8.59
C GLY A 711 62.38 33.39 7.82
N SER A 712 61.91 34.62 7.56
CA SER A 712 62.41 35.95 7.96
C SER A 712 61.27 36.98 8.11
N SER A 713 61.59 38.16 8.68
CA SER A 713 60.65 39.24 9.02
C SER A 713 60.36 40.24 7.90
N ASN A 714 59.26 41.01 8.02
CA ASN A 714 59.30 42.48 8.20
C ASN A 714 57.90 43.09 8.42
N ALA A 715 57.83 44.40 8.71
CA ALA A 715 56.65 45.09 9.25
C ALA A 715 56.34 46.42 8.52
N GLY A 716 55.18 47.03 8.80
CA GLY A 716 55.03 48.50 8.82
C GLY A 716 54.30 49.22 7.67
N ILE A 717 52.97 49.39 7.83
CA ILE A 717 52.13 50.61 7.64
C ILE A 717 52.83 51.87 7.07
N PRO A 718 52.35 52.50 5.96
CA PRO A 718 51.42 53.67 5.99
C PRO A 718 50.28 53.63 4.91
N ILE A 719 49.01 54.03 5.12
CA ILE A 719 48.36 55.36 5.35
C ILE A 719 47.93 56.14 4.07
N PHE A 720 46.59 56.23 3.87
CA PHE A 720 45.76 57.24 3.16
C PHE A 720 46.18 57.90 1.81
N LYS A 721 45.33 57.81 0.76
CA LYS A 721 44.30 58.85 0.42
C LYS A 721 43.29 58.41 -0.67
N GLU A 722 42.49 59.34 -1.19
CA GLU A 722 41.17 59.15 -1.83
C GLU A 722 41.14 59.08 -3.38
N ALA A 723 40.02 58.57 -3.92
CA ALA A 723 39.18 59.15 -5.00
C ALA A 723 38.92 58.33 -6.30
N GLY A 724 37.63 58.18 -6.63
CA GLY A 724 37.09 58.30 -7.99
C GLY A 724 37.24 57.14 -9.00
N GLY A 725 36.17 56.38 -9.25
CA GLY A 725 36.05 55.56 -10.47
C GLY A 725 34.94 54.52 -10.46
N LYS A 726 33.84 54.73 -11.19
CA LYS A 726 32.80 53.72 -11.41
C LYS A 726 33.17 52.83 -12.60
N TYR A 727 33.38 51.53 -12.36
CA TYR A 727 33.52 50.54 -13.42
C TYR A 727 32.15 50.19 -14.02
N VAL A 728 32.03 50.17 -15.35
CA VAL A 728 30.79 49.85 -16.08
C VAL A 728 30.94 48.48 -16.76
N PRO A 729 30.14 47.46 -16.38
CA PRO A 729 30.25 46.12 -16.95
C PRO A 729 29.95 46.03 -18.46
N PRO A 730 30.42 44.99 -19.17
CA PRO A 730 30.40 44.93 -20.64
C PRO A 730 29.03 45.03 -21.32
N GLY A 731 27.93 44.70 -20.62
CA GLY A 731 26.57 44.66 -21.19
C GLY A 731 26.00 46.03 -21.63
N LEU A 732 26.62 47.15 -21.24
CA LEU A 732 26.14 48.51 -21.56
C LEU A 732 26.83 49.17 -22.76
N ARG A 733 27.56 48.41 -23.60
CA ARG A 733 28.27 48.98 -24.77
C ARG A 733 27.50 48.95 -26.10
N GLN A 734 26.29 48.41 -26.16
CA GLN A 734 25.59 48.25 -27.45
C GLN A 734 24.05 48.36 -27.37
N ALA A 735 23.54 49.52 -26.92
CA ALA A 735 22.12 49.87 -26.99
C ALA A 735 21.87 51.40 -27.09
N ALA A 736 22.66 52.09 -27.93
CA ALA A 736 22.63 53.56 -28.02
C ALA A 736 22.93 54.11 -29.44
N ALA A 737 22.25 53.57 -30.46
CA ALA A 737 22.21 54.15 -31.81
C ALA A 737 20.86 53.84 -32.46
N SER A 738 20.30 54.81 -33.19
CA SER A 738 18.99 54.75 -33.88
C SER A 738 17.77 54.57 -32.95
N GLY A 739 16.98 55.62 -32.78
CA GLY A 739 15.72 55.58 -32.04
C GLY A 739 14.61 56.38 -32.72
N VAL A 740 13.38 55.86 -32.63
CA VAL A 740 12.10 56.57 -32.82
C VAL A 740 11.18 56.04 -31.72
N GLY A 741 10.38 56.89 -31.07
CA GLY A 741 9.71 56.53 -29.82
C GLY A 741 8.24 56.94 -29.72
N SER A 742 7.56 56.37 -28.72
CA SER A 742 6.25 56.72 -28.11
C SER A 742 5.51 55.43 -27.68
N PRO A 743 4.72 55.44 -26.60
CA PRO A 743 4.91 56.11 -25.31
C PRO A 743 5.03 55.10 -24.14
N VAL A 744 5.56 55.55 -23.00
CA VAL A 744 5.75 54.70 -21.81
C VAL A 744 4.41 54.47 -21.08
N GLY A 745 4.07 53.22 -20.77
CA GLY A 745 2.82 52.89 -20.05
C GLY A 745 2.66 51.45 -19.54
N ALA A 746 3.75 50.68 -19.36
CA ALA A 746 3.64 49.23 -19.14
C ALA A 746 4.70 48.57 -18.22
N ASP A 747 5.17 49.22 -17.14
CA ASP A 747 6.09 48.60 -16.16
C ASP A 747 5.51 48.50 -14.74
N LYS A 748 4.40 47.78 -14.64
CA LYS A 748 3.76 47.39 -13.37
C LYS A 748 3.11 45.98 -13.43
N ARG A 749 3.72 45.07 -14.21
CA ARG A 749 3.15 43.74 -14.54
C ARG A 749 4.18 42.60 -14.57
N ARG A 750 5.19 42.61 -13.70
CA ARG A 750 6.17 41.51 -13.59
C ARG A 750 5.95 40.56 -12.40
N ASP A 751 5.50 41.07 -11.25
CA ASP A 751 5.46 40.27 -10.00
C ASP A 751 4.25 39.33 -9.85
N ASP A 752 3.28 39.39 -10.75
CA ASP A 752 2.07 38.53 -10.75
C ASP A 752 2.17 37.30 -11.68
N GLN A 753 3.34 37.04 -12.29
CA GLN A 753 3.52 35.88 -13.18
C GLN A 753 3.49 34.57 -12.39
N PRO A 754 2.55 33.65 -12.65
CA PRO A 754 2.34 32.45 -11.82
C PRO A 754 3.44 31.42 -12.08
N THR A 755 4.53 31.57 -11.32
CA THR A 755 5.76 30.82 -11.48
C THR A 755 5.95 29.87 -10.33
N ILE A 756 6.27 28.62 -10.65
CA ILE A 756 6.61 27.56 -9.69
C ILE A 756 8.11 27.34 -9.69
N ARG A 757 8.66 26.94 -8.53
CA ARG A 757 10.05 26.51 -8.38
C ARG A 757 10.06 25.00 -8.16
N VAL A 758 10.73 24.29 -9.06
CA VAL A 758 11.00 22.85 -8.98
C VAL A 758 12.38 22.67 -8.38
N THR A 759 12.53 21.76 -7.42
CA THR A 759 13.78 21.45 -6.71
C THR A 759 13.97 19.95 -6.54
N ASN A 760 15.22 19.54 -6.29
CA ASN A 760 15.66 18.15 -6.23
C ASN A 760 15.60 17.44 -7.61
N LEU A 761 15.93 18.18 -8.68
CA LEU A 761 16.08 17.64 -10.03
C LEU A 761 17.44 16.90 -10.18
N PRO A 762 17.51 15.80 -10.94
CA PRO A 762 18.77 15.20 -11.37
C PRO A 762 19.65 16.14 -12.21
N GLU A 763 20.97 15.90 -12.21
CA GLU A 763 21.98 16.74 -12.90
C GLU A 763 21.90 16.67 -14.44
N ASP A 764 21.34 15.57 -14.95
CA ASP A 764 21.12 15.24 -16.37
C ASP A 764 19.79 15.77 -16.94
N THR A 765 18.91 16.33 -16.09
CA THR A 765 17.60 16.88 -16.50
C THR A 765 17.73 17.92 -17.62
N THR A 766 16.87 17.86 -18.64
CA THR A 766 16.77 18.87 -19.71
C THR A 766 15.55 19.79 -19.56
N GLU A 767 15.46 20.85 -20.38
CA GLU A 767 14.27 21.70 -20.41
C GLU A 767 13.10 21.07 -21.18
N GLU A 768 13.38 20.09 -22.05
CA GLU A 768 12.37 19.32 -22.79
C GLU A 768 11.68 18.30 -21.87
N ASP A 769 12.42 17.63 -21.00
CA ASP A 769 11.87 16.76 -19.94
C ASP A 769 10.90 17.53 -19.02
N LEU A 770 11.31 18.72 -18.60
CA LEU A 770 10.46 19.62 -17.81
C LEU A 770 9.23 20.06 -18.61
N GLY A 771 9.36 20.27 -19.92
CA GLY A 771 8.24 20.47 -20.83
C GLY A 771 7.25 19.32 -20.80
N HIS A 772 7.71 18.08 -20.97
CA HIS A 772 6.87 16.87 -20.92
C HIS A 772 6.21 16.67 -19.55
N LEU A 773 6.96 16.89 -18.45
CA LEU A 773 6.46 16.69 -17.09
C LEU A 773 5.42 17.74 -16.68
N PHE A 774 5.55 18.99 -17.14
CA PHE A 774 4.74 20.11 -16.65
C PHE A 774 3.65 20.63 -17.61
N ASN A 775 3.73 20.37 -18.92
CA ASN A 775 2.66 20.73 -19.87
C ASN A 775 1.27 20.11 -19.57
N PRO A 776 1.13 18.88 -19.01
CA PRO A 776 -0.18 18.31 -18.70
C PRO A 776 -1.04 19.13 -17.72
N PHE A 777 -0.43 19.98 -16.89
CA PHE A 777 -1.14 20.80 -15.90
C PHE A 777 -1.67 22.12 -16.46
N GLY A 778 -1.18 22.55 -17.63
CA GLY A 778 -1.61 23.75 -18.33
C GLY A 778 -0.54 24.35 -19.23
N LYS A 779 -0.88 25.43 -19.94
CA LYS A 779 0.02 26.02 -20.93
C LYS A 779 1.17 26.78 -20.25
N ILE A 780 2.38 26.24 -20.39
CA ILE A 780 3.61 26.88 -19.94
C ILE A 780 3.89 28.13 -20.82
N GLN A 781 4.32 29.22 -20.17
CA GLN A 781 4.79 30.45 -20.79
C GLN A 781 6.32 30.49 -20.90
N ARG A 782 7.04 29.95 -19.90
CA ARG A 782 8.50 29.87 -19.88
C ARG A 782 8.97 28.72 -18.98
N ILE A 783 10.01 28.02 -19.42
CA ILE A 783 10.87 27.17 -18.57
C ILE A 783 12.21 27.89 -18.39
N PHE A 784 12.85 27.71 -17.25
CA PHE A 784 14.23 28.10 -17.00
C PHE A 784 14.88 27.10 -16.03
N LEU A 785 15.71 26.22 -16.57
CA LEU A 785 16.53 25.29 -15.79
C LEU A 785 17.83 25.97 -15.37
N ALA A 786 18.11 26.00 -14.07
CA ALA A 786 19.36 26.56 -13.58
C ALA A 786 20.51 25.59 -13.87
N LYS A 787 21.44 25.98 -14.74
CA LYS A 787 22.63 25.20 -15.12
C LYS A 787 23.92 25.83 -14.60
N ASP A 788 24.98 25.03 -14.48
CA ASP A 788 26.31 25.58 -14.23
C ASP A 788 26.96 26.17 -15.47
N LYS A 789 27.75 27.25 -15.29
CA LYS A 789 28.39 28.00 -16.36
C LYS A 789 29.67 27.35 -16.89
N GLN A 790 30.23 26.37 -16.18
CA GLN A 790 31.43 25.63 -16.60
C GLN A 790 31.09 24.20 -17.05
N THR A 791 30.22 23.49 -16.34
CA THR A 791 29.88 22.08 -16.67
C THR A 791 28.59 21.90 -17.47
N MET A 792 27.76 22.94 -17.63
CA MET A 792 26.44 22.90 -18.29
C MET A 792 25.40 21.93 -17.68
N ALA A 793 25.74 21.21 -16.61
CA ALA A 793 24.84 20.33 -15.86
C ALA A 793 23.77 21.13 -15.07
N SER A 794 22.66 20.48 -14.75
CA SER A 794 21.58 21.02 -13.91
C SER A 794 22.07 21.25 -12.46
N LYS A 795 21.75 22.41 -11.88
CA LYS A 795 21.97 22.74 -10.45
C LYS A 795 20.88 22.18 -9.53
N GLY A 796 20.10 21.21 -9.99
CA GLY A 796 19.04 20.56 -9.22
C GLY A 796 17.78 21.39 -8.99
N PHE A 797 17.60 22.53 -9.68
CA PHE A 797 16.37 23.32 -9.62
C PHE A 797 16.04 24.05 -10.93
N ALA A 798 14.74 24.28 -11.14
CA ALA A 798 14.19 25.00 -12.29
C ALA A 798 13.04 25.92 -11.87
N PHE A 799 12.72 26.88 -12.72
CA PHE A 799 11.54 27.74 -12.60
C PHE A 799 10.65 27.56 -13.84
N ILE A 800 9.34 27.45 -13.62
CA ILE A 800 8.36 27.25 -14.70
C ILE A 800 7.22 28.26 -14.50
N THR A 801 7.04 29.14 -15.47
CA THR A 801 5.98 30.16 -15.48
C THR A 801 4.83 29.66 -16.33
N TYR A 802 3.62 29.60 -15.77
CA TYR A 802 2.39 29.27 -16.50
C TYR A 802 1.70 30.53 -17.04
N GLN A 803 0.77 30.34 -17.98
CA GLN A 803 -0.13 31.43 -18.41
C GLN A 803 -1.26 31.73 -17.40
N ARG A 804 -1.54 30.84 -16.44
CA ARG A 804 -2.61 30.97 -15.44
C ARG A 804 -2.17 30.47 -14.06
N LYS A 805 -2.78 31.04 -13.01
CA LYS A 805 -2.43 30.73 -11.62
C LYS A 805 -3.00 29.39 -11.16
N GLU A 806 -4.18 29.01 -11.64
CA GLU A 806 -4.78 27.70 -11.37
C GLU A 806 -3.92 26.55 -11.90
N ASP A 807 -3.30 26.72 -13.08
CA ASP A 807 -2.48 25.69 -13.72
C ASP A 807 -1.15 25.47 -12.99
N ALA A 808 -0.50 26.57 -12.57
CA ALA A 808 0.65 26.52 -11.66
C ALA A 808 0.32 25.82 -10.32
N GLN A 809 -0.88 26.05 -9.78
CA GLN A 809 -1.30 25.40 -8.53
C GLN A 809 -1.62 23.91 -8.69
N LYS A 810 -2.16 23.48 -9.84
CA LYS A 810 -2.28 22.05 -10.19
C LYS A 810 -0.92 21.39 -10.30
N ALA A 811 0.04 22.05 -10.93
CA ALA A 811 1.41 21.55 -11.08
C ALA A 811 2.13 21.37 -9.72
N ILE A 812 1.94 22.31 -8.78
CA ILE A 812 2.41 22.15 -7.40
C ILE A 812 1.79 20.89 -6.76
N PHE A 813 0.47 20.73 -6.82
CA PHE A 813 -0.21 19.58 -6.18
C PHE A 813 0.10 18.23 -6.85
N GLY A 814 0.27 18.22 -8.18
CA GLY A 814 0.48 16.99 -8.95
C GLY A 814 1.93 16.53 -9.09
N VAL A 815 2.92 17.40 -8.87
CA VAL A 815 4.34 17.08 -9.07
C VAL A 815 5.21 17.24 -7.80
N SER A 816 4.74 17.96 -6.76
CA SER A 816 5.45 17.97 -5.47
C SER A 816 5.26 16.62 -4.76
N GLY A 817 6.36 15.90 -4.52
CA GLY A 817 6.36 14.51 -4.07
C GLY A 817 6.46 13.48 -5.21
N PHE A 818 6.51 13.90 -6.48
CA PHE A 818 6.65 12.99 -7.62
C PHE A 818 8.11 12.52 -7.79
N GLY A 819 8.31 11.23 -8.00
CA GLY A 819 9.65 10.66 -8.27
C GLY A 819 10.06 10.86 -9.72
N TYR A 820 11.21 11.50 -9.96
CA TYR A 820 11.79 11.71 -11.28
C TYR A 820 13.28 11.36 -11.27
N GLY A 821 13.69 10.48 -12.19
CA GLY A 821 14.99 9.81 -12.09
C GLY A 821 15.10 9.02 -10.78
N HIS A 822 16.14 9.30 -9.99
CA HIS A 822 16.36 8.70 -8.68
C HIS A 822 15.99 9.62 -7.49
N LEU A 823 15.34 10.77 -7.76
CA LEU A 823 15.04 11.80 -6.77
C LEU A 823 13.53 12.06 -6.66
N ILE A 824 13.09 12.52 -5.48
CA ILE A 824 11.70 12.97 -5.25
C ILE A 824 11.66 14.49 -5.43
N LEU A 825 10.93 14.96 -6.42
CA LEU A 825 10.83 16.38 -6.73
C LEU A 825 10.04 17.12 -5.66
N LYS A 826 10.50 18.32 -5.29
CA LYS A 826 9.72 19.26 -4.48
C LYS A 826 9.40 20.49 -5.31
N VAL A 827 8.11 20.76 -5.45
CA VAL A 827 7.55 21.89 -6.21
C VAL A 827 6.84 22.82 -5.23
N ASP A 828 7.30 24.08 -5.19
CA ASP A 828 6.71 25.16 -4.40
C ASP A 828 6.37 26.34 -5.33
N TRP A 829 5.64 27.34 -4.82
CA TRP A 829 5.58 28.66 -5.49
C TRP A 829 6.97 29.29 -5.55
N ALA A 830 7.32 29.90 -6.68
CA ALA A 830 8.53 30.70 -6.77
C ALA A 830 8.40 31.92 -5.85
N LYS A 831 9.34 32.08 -4.92
CA LYS A 831 9.49 33.33 -4.19
C LYS A 831 9.93 34.43 -5.16
N PRO A 832 9.49 35.70 -4.99
CA PRO A 832 10.04 36.83 -5.72
C PRO A 832 11.57 36.87 -5.60
N SER A 833 12.24 37.40 -6.63
CA SER A 833 13.67 37.66 -6.54
C SER A 833 13.88 38.87 -5.64
N ASN A 834 14.44 38.65 -4.45
CA ASN A 834 15.15 39.72 -3.76
C ASN A 834 16.49 39.90 -4.48
N ASP A 835 16.70 41.06 -5.09
CA ASP A 835 18.03 41.58 -5.43
C ASP A 835 18.75 42.08 -4.15
#